data_AF-A0A2D5QNZ4-F1
#
_entry.id   AF-A0A2D5QNZ4-F1
#
_cell.length_a   1.000
_cell.length_b   1.000
_cell.length_c   1.000
_cell.angle_alpha   90.00
_cell.angle_beta   90.00
_cell.angle_gamma   90.00
#
_symmetry.space_group_name_H-M   'P 1'
#
loop_
_entity.id
_entity.type
_entity.pdbx_description
1 polymer ?
#
loop_
_entity_poly.entity_id
_entity_poly.type
_entity_poly.pdbx_seq_one_letter_code
_entity_poly.pdbx_strand_id
1 'polypeptide(L)'
;MFRRLISICGLSLSLLVSSAHAAPRAYPGDLFDDLILLFDIITAYSFSINIENQQTLNNRFPGRAFSDFDRNKSGGFVYTLEPGVDPRDLALNDVNLALIQFNHDIVDYDQDGILGFFELECEFANRVAGAPKVVLSPINSETYVGVSDGDKDCDGDGLTNIEEIQNNLNPLDGADATGDVDNDGLSNVDERNLGTDPFNTDSDGDGINDADEIGNNLNSPTDVDNDGIIDALDNDHDNDGLINNQDNCLTAPNPSQNDLDQDGIGDACDDDTDGDGVNNNVDNCETTVNPNQSNVDNDAFGDLCDTDIDNDGNLNGNDNCPEVSNIDQRDVPDADGLGNACDPDDDNDGTADVNDTCPDISNVGQTDTDSDGLGDDCDPDIDNDGRLNAQDNCQFISNPLQEDTDGDGTGDACQTDIDGDGVLNDNDNCPGVPNANQLNTDGDQQGDACDGDLDNDSLSNRVDNCIAISNQDQRDTDFDRIGDACDDDDDSDNVLDGNDNCPLDFNPPVGDPLLQPDSDNDGIGDVCDVDVDGDGVNDGQDNCPNDSNANQSDTDNDGAGDACDNDADNDGRNNANDNCPLVANANQSDINNNGTGDACDGDIDGDGRINAQDNCPEVSNVDQSDIDQDGQGDVCDNDTDNDGIINTIDNCPNAANPNQVDSDSDNQGDVCDNDADNDGIANGQDNCPTNLNPNQTDIDSDGLGDACDADDDNDGVSDNQDNCPVDSNPDQSNVDRDAQGDACDNDDDNDGFLDQNDNCQFTPNVNQVDTDNNGTGDACENDQDSDGFSDANDNCPNDPNA
;
A
#
# COMPACT_ATOMS: atom_id res chain seq x y z
N MET A 1 -31.73 -39.17 -15.72
CA MET A 1 -32.21 -40.54 -15.41
C MET A 1 -31.27 -41.19 -14.39
N PHE A 2 -31.73 -42.19 -13.63
CA PHE A 2 -30.99 -43.20 -12.84
C PHE A 2 -29.54 -42.99 -12.32
N ARG A 3 -29.34 -43.40 -11.04
CA ARG A 3 -28.06 -43.50 -10.27
C ARG A 3 -27.41 -42.14 -9.95
N ARG A 4 -27.10 -41.76 -8.70
CA ARG A 4 -27.09 -42.41 -7.36
C ARG A 4 -25.91 -43.37 -7.05
N LEU A 5 -25.07 -42.88 -6.12
CA LEU A 5 -24.33 -43.55 -5.03
C LEU A 5 -22.90 -44.10 -5.21
N ILE A 6 -22.11 -43.80 -4.16
CA ILE A 6 -20.87 -44.40 -3.63
C ILE A 6 -19.54 -43.71 -4.00
N SER A 7 -18.74 -43.49 -2.94
CA SER A 7 -17.42 -42.86 -2.84
C SER A 7 -16.40 -43.91 -2.36
N ILE A 8 -15.09 -43.66 -2.52
CA ILE A 8 -13.99 -43.83 -1.53
C ILE A 8 -12.61 -43.84 -2.22
N CYS A 9 -11.61 -43.15 -1.61
CA CYS A 9 -10.12 -43.15 -1.83
C CYS A 9 -9.56 -43.17 -3.28
N GLY A 10 -8.60 -42.36 -3.71
CA GLY A 10 -7.60 -41.54 -3.02
C GLY A 10 -6.24 -41.63 -3.76
N LEU A 11 -5.57 -40.47 -3.96
CA LEU A 11 -4.14 -40.29 -4.30
C LEU A 11 -3.68 -40.70 -5.75
N SER A 12 -2.79 -39.99 -6.46
CA SER A 12 -1.94 -38.82 -6.12
C SER A 12 -1.71 -37.84 -7.31
N LEU A 13 -1.43 -36.57 -6.97
CA LEU A 13 -0.44 -35.63 -7.58
C LEU A 13 -0.27 -35.50 -9.11
N SER A 14 -0.50 -34.28 -9.64
CA SER A 14 0.46 -33.49 -10.45
C SER A 14 -0.03 -32.03 -10.67
N LEU A 15 0.90 -31.11 -10.96
CA LEU A 15 0.69 -29.65 -11.07
C LEU A 15 0.03 -29.24 -12.40
N LEU A 16 -0.47 -27.98 -12.48
CA LEU A 16 0.10 -26.90 -13.34
C LEU A 16 -0.70 -25.57 -13.29
N VAL A 17 0.03 -24.47 -13.06
CA VAL A 17 -0.07 -23.13 -13.72
C VAL A 17 -1.27 -22.18 -13.48
N SER A 18 -0.93 -20.88 -13.25
CA SER A 18 -1.72 -19.63 -13.48
C SER A 18 -2.95 -19.40 -12.56
N SER A 19 -3.32 -18.19 -12.11
CA SER A 19 -2.72 -16.83 -11.98
C SER A 19 -3.65 -16.03 -11.00
N ALA A 20 -3.57 -14.74 -10.67
CA ALA A 20 -2.84 -13.57 -11.18
C ALA A 20 -2.73 -12.47 -10.08
N HIS A 21 -2.05 -11.35 -10.42
CA HIS A 21 -2.05 -10.04 -9.78
C HIS A 21 -3.26 -9.66 -8.89
N ALA A 22 -2.98 -9.20 -7.65
CA ALA A 22 -3.39 -7.88 -7.15
C ALA A 22 -2.76 -7.55 -5.78
N ALA A 23 -2.15 -6.38 -5.66
CA ALA A 23 -1.78 -5.71 -4.40
C ALA A 23 -3.03 -5.00 -3.78
N PRO A 24 -3.00 -4.31 -2.60
CA PRO A 24 -1.82 -3.92 -1.81
C PRO A 24 -1.95 -3.98 -0.26
N ARG A 25 -0.81 -3.73 0.42
CA ARG A 25 -0.60 -3.11 1.77
C ARG A 25 -1.34 -3.71 3.01
N ALA A 26 -0.75 -3.78 4.20
CA ALA A 26 0.54 -3.28 4.71
C ALA A 26 1.13 -4.26 5.76
N TYR A 27 2.37 -3.99 6.18
CA TYR A 27 3.04 -4.64 7.32
C TYR A 27 2.40 -4.24 8.67
N PRO A 28 2.75 -4.94 9.76
CA PRO A 28 3.83 -4.39 10.60
C PRO A 28 4.96 -5.39 10.90
N GLY A 29 6.19 -4.88 10.90
CA GLY A 29 7.26 -5.36 11.79
C GLY A 29 7.12 -4.69 13.18
N ASP A 30 7.98 -4.95 14.16
CA ASP A 30 9.12 -5.85 14.20
C ASP A 30 9.24 -6.46 15.60
N LEU A 31 10.02 -7.55 15.70
CA LEU A 31 10.99 -7.80 16.79
C LEU A 31 11.58 -9.20 16.63
N PHE A 32 12.79 -9.24 16.08
CA PHE A 32 13.71 -10.37 16.20
C PHE A 32 15.06 -9.83 16.62
N ASP A 33 15.53 -10.29 17.78
CA ASP A 33 16.87 -10.86 17.88
C ASP A 33 16.90 -11.83 19.06
N ASP A 34 17.38 -13.05 18.84
CA ASP A 34 18.69 -13.48 19.38
C ASP A 34 19.05 -14.92 18.91
N LEU A 35 20.35 -15.21 18.93
CA LEU A 35 21.02 -16.52 18.87
C LEU A 35 20.92 -17.39 17.59
N ILE A 36 21.95 -17.23 16.75
CA ILE A 36 22.47 -18.18 15.77
C ILE A 36 22.88 -19.52 16.43
N LEU A 37 22.56 -20.68 15.83
CA LEU A 37 23.54 -21.77 15.53
C LEU A 37 22.95 -23.01 14.80
N LEU A 38 23.71 -23.50 13.81
CA LEU A 38 23.77 -24.87 13.26
C LEU A 38 22.60 -25.44 12.39
N PHE A 39 22.65 -25.07 11.11
CA PHE A 39 22.90 -25.97 9.97
C PHE A 39 22.01 -27.23 9.71
N ASP A 40 21.30 -27.16 8.57
CA ASP A 40 21.37 -28.08 7.42
C ASP A 40 20.33 -29.19 7.08
N ILE A 41 19.87 -29.07 5.83
CA ILE A 41 19.65 -30.11 4.80
C ILE A 41 18.28 -30.86 4.74
N ILE A 42 17.33 -30.18 4.08
CA ILE A 42 16.82 -30.51 2.71
C ILE A 42 15.92 -31.75 2.48
N THR A 43 14.62 -31.48 2.24
CA THR A 43 13.69 -32.11 1.24
C THR A 43 13.28 -33.61 1.40
N ALA A 44 12.23 -34.17 0.77
CA ALA A 44 11.09 -33.69 -0.04
C ALA A 44 9.91 -34.71 -0.07
N TYR A 45 8.76 -34.27 -0.61
CA TYR A 45 7.69 -34.97 -1.37
C TYR A 45 7.88 -36.46 -1.79
N SER A 46 6.87 -37.33 -1.94
CA SER A 46 5.42 -37.29 -1.62
C SER A 46 4.75 -38.69 -1.79
N PHE A 47 3.45 -38.79 -1.47
CA PHE A 47 2.56 -39.97 -1.51
C PHE A 47 2.64 -40.97 -2.68
N SER A 48 2.25 -42.24 -2.39
CA SER A 48 1.12 -42.94 -3.07
C SER A 48 0.65 -44.20 -2.31
N ILE A 49 -0.62 -44.60 -2.52
CA ILE A 49 -1.23 -45.84 -1.98
C ILE A 49 -1.16 -46.98 -3.01
N ASN A 50 -1.10 -48.23 -2.56
CA ASN A 50 -1.79 -49.31 -3.28
C ASN A 50 -2.33 -50.40 -2.33
N ILE A 51 -3.33 -51.17 -2.77
CA ILE A 51 -4.18 -52.04 -1.94
C ILE A 51 -4.13 -53.50 -2.42
N GLU A 52 -4.39 -54.43 -1.49
CA GLU A 52 -4.70 -55.86 -1.69
C GLU A 52 -3.64 -56.81 -2.31
N ASN A 53 -2.83 -57.36 -1.41
CA ASN A 53 -2.98 -58.76 -0.95
C ASN A 53 -3.18 -59.87 -2.02
N GLN A 54 -2.12 -60.63 -2.29
CA GLN A 54 -2.23 -62.09 -2.46
C GLN A 54 -1.22 -62.82 -1.56
N GLN A 55 -1.73 -63.62 -0.61
CA GLN A 55 -0.97 -64.77 -0.14
C GLN A 55 -0.82 -65.80 -1.27
N THR A 56 0.18 -66.68 -1.14
CA THR A 56 0.43 -67.84 -2.01
C THR A 56 0.77 -67.56 -3.48
N LEU A 57 1.99 -67.08 -3.72
CA LEU A 57 2.82 -67.65 -4.80
C LEU A 57 4.29 -67.80 -4.39
N ASN A 58 4.52 -68.68 -3.40
CA ASN A 58 5.85 -69.26 -3.16
C ASN A 58 6.37 -69.96 -4.44
N ASN A 59 7.69 -70.16 -4.52
CA ASN A 59 8.41 -71.02 -5.48
C ASN A 59 8.84 -70.40 -6.84
N ARG A 60 9.57 -69.29 -6.82
CA ARG A 60 10.73 -69.10 -7.71
C ARG A 60 12.01 -68.77 -6.92
N PHE A 61 12.64 -69.84 -6.45
CA PHE A 61 14.00 -69.94 -5.89
C PHE A 61 15.09 -69.43 -6.88
N PRO A 62 16.37 -69.21 -6.47
CA PRO A 62 16.93 -69.05 -5.11
C PRO A 62 18.06 -67.98 -4.93
N GLY A 63 18.19 -67.46 -3.69
CA GLY A 63 19.46 -67.57 -2.92
C GLY A 63 20.43 -66.37 -2.84
N ARG A 64 20.88 -66.10 -1.58
CA ARG A 64 21.88 -65.08 -1.13
C ARG A 64 21.33 -63.64 -1.16
N ALA A 65 21.66 -62.73 -0.22
CA ALA A 65 22.40 -62.86 1.05
C ALA A 65 22.09 -61.69 2.03
N PHE A 66 22.23 -61.94 3.34
CA PHE A 66 22.69 -61.07 4.45
C PHE A 66 22.45 -59.53 4.39
N SER A 67 21.64 -58.90 5.28
CA SER A 67 21.87 -58.54 6.72
C SER A 67 22.38 -57.07 6.87
N ASP A 68 22.31 -56.35 8.00
CA ASP A 68 21.81 -56.58 9.38
C ASP A 68 21.60 -55.22 10.12
N PHE A 69 21.01 -55.22 11.34
CA PHE A 69 20.95 -54.10 12.33
C PHE A 69 20.26 -52.76 11.92
N ASP A 70 19.71 -51.90 12.81
CA ASP A 70 19.05 -52.06 14.13
C ASP A 70 18.32 -50.75 14.55
N ARG A 71 17.57 -50.79 15.66
CA ARG A 71 17.14 -49.73 16.61
C ARG A 71 17.66 -48.28 16.42
N ASN A 72 16.89 -47.22 16.71
CA ASN A 72 15.85 -47.09 17.77
C ASN A 72 14.97 -45.81 17.62
N LYS A 73 13.84 -45.77 18.36
CA LYS A 73 13.12 -44.62 19.00
C LYS A 73 13.46 -43.18 18.55
N SER A 74 12.50 -42.27 18.32
CA SER A 74 11.28 -41.95 19.11
C SER A 74 10.20 -41.35 18.18
N GLY A 75 8.89 -41.55 18.35
CA GLY A 75 8.02 -41.11 19.47
C GLY A 75 7.29 -39.82 19.05
N GLY A 76 6.00 -39.55 19.32
CA GLY A 76 4.93 -40.34 19.94
C GLY A 76 3.58 -39.66 19.66
N PHE A 77 2.46 -40.38 19.79
CA PHE A 77 1.13 -39.82 19.48
C PHE A 77 0.55 -39.01 20.65
N VAL A 78 -0.08 -37.87 20.35
CA VAL A 78 -1.03 -37.17 21.23
C VAL A 78 -2.38 -37.13 20.53
N TYR A 79 -3.45 -37.39 21.28
CA TYR A 79 -4.83 -37.37 20.80
C TYR A 79 -5.59 -36.17 21.38
N THR A 80 -6.53 -35.62 20.61
CA THR A 80 -7.68 -34.88 21.13
C THR A 80 -8.96 -35.59 20.68
N LEU A 81 -9.91 -35.75 21.60
CA LEU A 81 -11.25 -36.30 21.34
C LEU A 81 -12.27 -35.66 22.28
N GLU A 82 -13.43 -35.29 21.74
CA GLU A 82 -14.62 -34.94 22.53
C GLU A 82 -15.32 -36.19 23.09
N PRO A 83 -16.11 -36.08 24.18
CA PRO A 83 -16.54 -37.23 24.96
C PRO A 83 -17.75 -38.00 24.41
N GLY A 84 -17.80 -39.32 24.65
CA GLY A 84 -18.94 -40.16 24.27
C GLY A 84 -18.97 -41.58 24.86
N VAL A 85 -19.60 -41.72 26.04
CA VAL A 85 -20.23 -42.95 26.61
C VAL A 85 -19.32 -44.02 27.30
N ASP A 86 -19.65 -44.26 28.57
CA ASP A 86 -19.22 -45.28 29.56
C ASP A 86 -20.00 -46.63 29.36
N PRO A 87 -19.79 -47.82 30.03
CA PRO A 87 -18.96 -48.09 31.22
C PRO A 87 -18.20 -49.44 31.35
N ARG A 88 -17.36 -49.52 32.40
CA ARG A 88 -16.67 -50.69 33.04
C ARG A 88 -15.31 -51.08 32.44
N ASP A 89 -14.31 -51.54 33.22
CA ASP A 89 -14.27 -52.01 34.62
C ASP A 89 -13.01 -51.56 35.38
N LEU A 90 -13.12 -51.39 36.72
CA LEU A 90 -12.13 -51.65 37.80
C LEU A 90 -10.66 -51.13 37.71
N ALA A 91 -10.03 -50.56 38.76
CA ALA A 91 -10.46 -50.16 40.12
C ALA A 91 -9.32 -49.38 40.87
N LEU A 92 -9.63 -48.95 42.11
CA LEU A 92 -8.74 -48.62 43.26
C LEU A 92 -8.04 -47.24 43.32
N ASN A 93 -8.48 -46.42 44.30
CA ASN A 93 -7.72 -45.77 45.39
C ASN A 93 -6.55 -44.79 45.06
N ASP A 94 -6.22 -43.72 45.82
CA ASP A 94 -6.75 -43.04 47.03
C ASP A 94 -6.04 -41.66 47.19
N VAL A 95 -6.47 -40.64 47.94
CA VAL A 95 -7.81 -40.20 48.42
C VAL A 95 -7.72 -38.78 49.08
N ASN A 96 -8.78 -37.96 48.95
CA ASN A 96 -9.15 -36.74 49.73
C ASN A 96 -8.19 -35.53 49.96
N LEU A 97 -8.72 -34.32 49.66
CA LEU A 97 -8.79 -33.16 50.57
C LEU A 97 -10.02 -32.27 50.20
N ALA A 98 -10.47 -31.35 51.07
CA ALA A 98 -11.90 -30.97 51.19
C ALA A 98 -12.26 -29.45 51.11
N LEU A 99 -13.57 -29.12 51.26
CA LEU A 99 -14.19 -27.80 50.95
C LEU A 99 -15.24 -27.30 52.03
N ILE A 100 -15.04 -26.10 52.64
CA ILE A 100 -15.97 -24.93 52.85
C ILE A 100 -17.27 -24.92 53.80
N GLN A 101 -17.45 -23.83 54.66
CA GLN A 101 -18.68 -23.06 55.21
C GLN A 101 -19.46 -23.19 56.64
N PHE A 102 -19.26 -22.25 57.64
CA PHE A 102 -20.08 -21.21 58.51
C PHE A 102 -21.39 -21.29 59.55
N ASN A 103 -21.42 -20.64 60.84
CA ASN A 103 -22.48 -19.76 61.70
C ASN A 103 -23.31 -19.97 63.20
N HIS A 104 -23.28 -19.10 64.38
CA HIS A 104 -24.18 -18.47 65.65
C HIS A 104 -24.73 -18.89 67.24
N ASP A 105 -25.01 -18.03 68.40
CA ASP A 105 -25.75 -18.18 69.89
C ASP A 105 -26.01 -16.98 71.13
N ILE A 106 -26.79 -17.00 72.39
CA ILE A 106 -27.07 -15.95 73.67
C ILE A 106 -28.16 -16.17 75.03
N VAL A 107 -28.59 -15.60 76.34
CA VAL A 107 -28.46 -14.66 77.72
C VAL A 107 -29.52 -14.67 79.10
N ASP A 108 -29.55 -13.81 80.30
CA ASP A 108 -30.28 -13.78 81.80
C ASP A 108 -30.91 -12.41 82.65
N TYR A 109 -31.35 -11.94 84.00
CA TYR A 109 -31.50 -12.03 85.65
C TYR A 109 -32.62 -11.13 86.66
N ASP A 110 -32.67 -10.93 88.11
CA ASP A 110 -33.78 -10.33 89.19
C ASP A 110 -33.61 -9.55 90.74
N GLN A 111 -34.61 -9.11 91.73
CA GLN A 111 -34.65 -8.15 93.09
C GLN A 111 -35.79 -8.04 94.41
N ASP A 112 -35.78 -7.18 95.60
CA ASP A 112 -36.74 -6.92 96.95
C ASP A 112 -36.68 -5.54 97.96
N GLY A 113 -37.25 -4.94 99.18
CA GLY A 113 -38.17 -4.93 100.54
C GLY A 113 -38.33 -3.53 101.53
N ILE A 114 -38.85 -3.03 102.83
CA ILE A 114 -39.66 -3.16 104.25
C ILE A 114 -40.09 -1.79 105.25
N LEU A 115 -40.74 -1.68 106.56
CA LEU A 115 -41.37 -0.47 107.52
C LEU A 115 -41.56 -0.54 109.22
N GLY A 116 -42.07 0.25 110.36
CA GLY A 116 -42.74 1.57 111.07
C GLY A 116 -43.29 1.53 112.70
N PHE A 117 -43.87 2.35 113.78
CA PHE A 117 -44.35 3.75 114.50
C PHE A 117 -44.91 3.76 116.14
N PHE A 118 -45.51 4.61 117.18
CA PHE A 118 -46.29 5.96 117.72
C PHE A 118 -46.40 6.57 119.34
N GLU A 119 -47.51 7.17 120.06
CA GLU A 119 -47.82 8.36 121.19
C GLU A 119 -48.52 8.29 122.77
N LEU A 120 -49.08 9.18 123.79
CA LEU A 120 -49.37 10.64 124.50
C LEU A 120 -50.00 10.76 126.10
N GLU A 121 -50.60 11.70 127.07
CA GLU A 121 -51.31 13.12 127.47
C GLU A 121 -51.68 13.63 129.10
N CYS A 122 -52.39 14.79 129.65
CA CYS A 122 -52.55 15.48 131.14
C CYS A 122 -53.84 16.40 131.87
N GLU A 123 -53.85 17.23 133.07
CA GLU A 123 -55.05 18.03 133.89
C GLU A 123 -55.02 19.13 135.24
N PHE A 124 -55.70 20.39 135.34
CA PHE A 124 -56.52 21.47 136.28
C PHE A 124 -56.63 22.04 137.89
N ALA A 125 -56.83 23.40 138.34
CA ALA A 125 -56.99 24.14 139.78
C ALA A 125 -57.59 25.71 140.15
N ASN A 126 -57.42 26.55 141.33
CA ASN A 126 -58.03 28.00 141.74
C ASN A 126 -57.89 28.99 143.14
N ARG A 127 -58.04 30.43 143.18
CA ARG A 127 -58.37 31.72 144.15
C ARG A 127 -57.80 32.36 145.56
N VAL A 128 -57.20 33.61 145.61
CA VAL A 128 -57.41 34.90 146.48
C VAL A 128 -56.20 35.91 146.56
N ALA A 129 -56.41 37.23 146.36
CA ALA A 129 -55.36 38.29 146.39
C ALA A 129 -55.05 38.94 147.77
N GLY A 130 -53.78 39.30 148.07
CA GLY A 130 -53.45 40.10 149.27
C GLY A 130 -52.01 40.21 149.83
N ALA A 131 -50.97 39.59 149.22
CA ALA A 131 -49.54 39.67 149.63
C ALA A 131 -49.16 39.08 151.02
N PRO A 132 -47.85 38.83 151.34
CA PRO A 132 -46.63 38.96 150.52
C PRO A 132 -45.83 37.65 150.31
N LYS A 133 -44.76 37.72 149.50
CA LYS A 133 -43.82 36.61 149.19
C LYS A 133 -43.31 35.85 150.42
N VAL A 134 -43.19 34.52 150.30
CA VAL A 134 -42.31 33.67 151.13
C VAL A 134 -41.49 32.76 150.21
N VAL A 135 -40.17 32.91 150.28
CA VAL A 135 -39.19 32.06 149.57
C VAL A 135 -38.83 30.85 150.44
N LEU A 136 -38.57 29.68 149.85
CA LEU A 136 -37.51 28.77 150.30
C LEU A 136 -37.12 27.72 149.24
N SER A 137 -35.88 27.26 149.31
CA SER A 137 -35.19 26.47 148.27
C SER A 137 -34.99 24.99 148.69
N PRO A 138 -34.11 24.16 148.08
CA PRO A 138 -34.55 22.91 147.45
C PRO A 138 -34.15 21.63 148.21
N ILE A 139 -34.67 20.48 147.75
CA ILE A 139 -34.30 19.14 148.22
C ILE A 139 -34.31 18.12 147.05
N ASN A 140 -33.88 16.89 147.30
CA ASN A 140 -33.23 16.05 146.29
C ASN A 140 -33.52 14.54 146.42
N SER A 141 -33.65 13.87 145.27
CA SER A 141 -33.59 12.40 145.05
C SER A 141 -34.79 11.52 145.48
N GLU A 142 -35.23 10.71 144.51
CA GLU A 142 -36.02 9.46 144.60
C GLU A 142 -37.51 9.44 145.06
N THR A 143 -38.33 8.81 144.20
CA THR A 143 -39.60 8.07 144.45
C THR A 143 -40.92 8.80 144.77
N TYR A 144 -41.76 8.86 143.72
CA TYR A 144 -43.14 8.36 143.68
C TYR A 144 -44.32 9.25 144.18
N VAL A 145 -45.17 9.62 143.19
CA VAL A 145 -46.53 10.21 143.23
C VAL A 145 -46.71 11.62 143.78
N GLY A 146 -47.35 12.46 142.95
CA GLY A 146 -48.13 13.62 143.41
C GLY A 146 -47.83 14.87 142.58
N VAL A 147 -48.67 15.14 141.57
CA VAL A 147 -48.67 16.43 140.86
C VAL A 147 -48.80 17.56 141.87
N SER A 148 -47.99 18.60 141.71
CA SER A 148 -48.25 19.87 142.38
C SER A 148 -49.46 20.53 141.71
N ASP A 149 -50.19 21.38 142.44
CA ASP A 149 -51.36 22.11 141.89
C ASP A 149 -50.91 23.31 141.00
N GLY A 150 -49.62 23.39 140.68
CA GLY A 150 -48.98 24.48 139.93
C GLY A 150 -48.92 24.22 138.43
N ASP A 151 -48.64 22.98 138.01
CA ASP A 151 -48.48 22.48 136.63
C ASP A 151 -49.81 22.44 135.85
N LYS A 152 -50.75 23.31 136.23
CA LYS A 152 -52.15 23.24 135.88
C LYS A 152 -52.63 24.60 135.39
N ASP A 153 -52.97 24.63 134.11
CA ASP A 153 -53.88 25.61 133.53
C ASP A 153 -55.27 25.48 134.20
N CYS A 154 -55.87 26.62 134.55
CA CYS A 154 -57.04 26.71 135.44
C CYS A 154 -58.22 27.56 134.94
N ASP A 155 -58.05 28.26 133.82
CA ASP A 155 -59.14 28.88 133.07
C ASP A 155 -59.15 28.46 131.58
N GLY A 156 -58.06 27.87 131.08
CA GLY A 156 -57.97 27.16 129.82
C GLY A 156 -57.20 27.89 128.72
N ASP A 157 -56.26 28.77 129.07
CA ASP A 157 -55.53 29.63 128.12
C ASP A 157 -54.20 29.06 127.61
N GLY A 158 -53.69 27.99 128.26
CA GLY A 158 -52.41 27.36 127.97
C GLY A 158 -51.32 27.61 129.01
N LEU A 159 -51.34 28.74 129.73
CA LEU A 159 -50.40 29.02 130.82
C LEU A 159 -50.76 28.20 132.07
N THR A 160 -49.76 27.80 132.84
CA THR A 160 -50.00 27.12 134.12
C THR A 160 -50.02 28.13 135.27
N ASN A 161 -50.84 27.87 136.31
CA ASN A 161 -50.98 28.71 137.51
C ASN A 161 -49.65 29.26 138.05
N ILE A 162 -48.58 28.46 137.97
CA ILE A 162 -47.28 28.78 138.55
C ILE A 162 -46.43 29.70 137.66
N GLU A 163 -46.62 29.66 136.35
CA GLU A 163 -45.96 30.56 135.38
C GLU A 163 -46.55 31.96 135.53
N GLU A 164 -47.87 32.08 135.48
CA GLU A 164 -48.58 33.35 135.62
C GLU A 164 -48.28 34.07 136.93
N ILE A 165 -48.27 33.34 138.06
CA ILE A 165 -47.93 33.89 139.38
C ILE A 165 -46.48 34.40 139.45
N GLN A 166 -45.56 33.80 138.69
CA GLN A 166 -44.18 34.26 138.61
C GLN A 166 -44.08 35.53 137.76
N ASN A 167 -44.81 35.58 136.64
CA ASN A 167 -44.79 36.67 135.66
C ASN A 167 -45.72 37.85 136.03
N ASN A 168 -46.47 37.75 137.13
CA ASN A 168 -47.51 38.70 137.59
C ASN A 168 -48.76 38.80 136.69
N LEU A 169 -48.94 37.82 135.80
CA LEU A 169 -50.22 37.54 135.14
C LEU A 169 -51.22 36.96 136.16
N ASN A 170 -52.45 36.66 135.73
CA ASN A 170 -53.56 36.38 136.62
C ASN A 170 -54.26 35.03 136.34
N PRO A 171 -54.02 33.96 137.16
CA PRO A 171 -54.52 32.55 137.06
C PRO A 171 -56.01 32.24 136.92
N LEU A 172 -56.79 33.17 136.39
CA LEU A 172 -58.24 33.29 136.38
C LEU A 172 -58.75 34.31 135.32
N ASP A 173 -57.90 34.88 134.48
CA ASP A 173 -58.22 35.92 133.47
C ASP A 173 -57.33 35.81 132.22
N GLY A 174 -57.20 34.60 131.67
CA GLY A 174 -56.43 34.22 130.48
C GLY A 174 -56.80 34.87 129.13
N ALA A 175 -57.12 36.15 129.17
CA ALA A 175 -56.89 37.10 128.09
C ALA A 175 -55.50 37.75 128.21
N ASP A 176 -54.85 37.75 129.39
CA ASP A 176 -53.51 38.33 129.56
C ASP A 176 -52.39 37.43 129.01
N ALA A 177 -52.59 36.12 128.91
CA ALA A 177 -51.81 35.22 128.05
C ALA A 177 -51.70 35.67 126.58
N THR A 178 -52.76 36.25 126.01
CA THR A 178 -52.74 36.82 124.64
C THR A 178 -52.31 38.29 124.59
N GLY A 179 -51.72 38.77 125.68
CA GLY A 179 -51.01 40.04 125.72
C GLY A 179 -49.59 39.92 125.20
N ASP A 180 -49.04 41.06 124.87
CA ASP A 180 -47.66 41.34 124.52
C ASP A 180 -47.23 42.44 125.52
N VAL A 181 -46.16 42.24 126.29
CA VAL A 181 -45.86 43.09 127.46
C VAL A 181 -44.51 43.83 127.39
N ASP A 182 -43.57 43.40 126.56
CA ASP A 182 -42.35 44.15 126.24
C ASP A 182 -42.37 44.83 124.84
N ASN A 183 -43.23 44.35 123.93
CA ASN A 183 -43.54 44.88 122.59
C ASN A 183 -42.54 44.46 121.48
N ASP A 184 -42.03 43.22 121.52
CA ASP A 184 -41.26 42.61 120.41
C ASP A 184 -42.15 42.26 119.19
N GLY A 185 -43.25 41.54 119.42
CA GLY A 185 -44.18 41.03 118.40
C GLY A 185 -44.78 39.65 118.69
N LEU A 186 -44.25 38.90 119.66
CA LEU A 186 -44.81 37.64 120.17
C LEU A 186 -45.94 37.92 121.20
N SER A 187 -46.42 36.88 121.88
CA SER A 187 -47.38 37.02 122.97
C SER A 187 -47.00 36.14 124.16
N ASN A 188 -47.38 36.53 125.38
CA ASN A 188 -46.94 35.91 126.64
C ASN A 188 -47.08 34.39 126.68
N VAL A 189 -48.05 33.83 125.94
CA VAL A 189 -48.27 32.39 125.82
C VAL A 189 -47.47 31.75 124.69
N ASP A 190 -47.26 32.43 123.56
CA ASP A 190 -46.40 31.97 122.47
C ASP A 190 -44.93 31.94 122.95
N GLU A 191 -44.45 33.01 123.57
CA GLU A 191 -43.11 33.11 124.17
C GLU A 191 -42.85 31.97 125.16
N ARG A 192 -43.80 31.72 126.08
CA ARG A 192 -43.74 30.58 127.01
C ARG A 192 -43.74 29.23 126.27
N ASN A 193 -44.48 29.10 125.16
CA ASN A 193 -44.48 27.86 124.36
C ASN A 193 -43.13 27.60 123.65
N LEU A 194 -42.39 28.66 123.35
CA LEU A 194 -41.09 28.62 122.66
C LEU A 194 -39.92 28.51 123.65
N GLY A 195 -40.02 29.15 124.81
CA GLY A 195 -39.03 29.14 125.90
C GLY A 195 -38.44 30.51 126.24
N THR A 196 -38.85 31.57 125.54
CA THR A 196 -38.38 32.96 125.69
C THR A 196 -38.96 33.65 126.95
N ASP A 197 -38.40 34.81 127.34
CA ASP A 197 -38.82 35.57 128.54
C ASP A 197 -39.71 36.77 128.16
N PRO A 198 -41.03 36.75 128.47
CA PRO A 198 -41.99 37.80 128.07
C PRO A 198 -41.73 39.25 128.50
N PHE A 199 -40.59 39.55 129.13
CA PHE A 199 -40.22 40.89 129.58
C PHE A 199 -38.90 41.38 128.95
N ASN A 200 -38.39 40.68 127.94
CA ASN A 200 -37.08 40.89 127.35
C ASN A 200 -37.05 40.48 125.86
N THR A 201 -37.17 41.47 124.97
CA THR A 201 -37.34 41.37 123.50
C THR A 201 -36.16 40.76 122.71
N ASP A 202 -35.27 40.03 123.37
CA ASP A 202 -33.91 39.66 122.95
C ASP A 202 -33.42 38.63 124.00
N SER A 203 -33.97 37.41 123.96
CA SER A 203 -33.99 36.47 125.09
C SER A 203 -32.64 35.90 125.48
N ASP A 204 -31.73 35.65 124.53
CA ASP A 204 -30.36 35.19 124.82
C ASP A 204 -29.33 36.34 124.89
N GLY A 205 -29.61 37.50 124.28
CA GLY A 205 -28.78 38.70 124.32
C GLY A 205 -27.88 38.94 123.11
N ASP A 206 -28.13 38.33 121.95
CA ASP A 206 -27.40 38.57 120.71
C ASP A 206 -27.68 39.95 120.09
N GLY A 207 -28.86 40.53 120.28
CA GLY A 207 -29.29 41.82 119.74
C GLY A 207 -30.16 41.80 118.47
N ILE A 208 -30.65 40.63 118.05
CA ILE A 208 -31.87 40.46 117.23
C ILE A 208 -33.08 40.47 118.20
N ASN A 209 -34.32 40.21 117.74
CA ASN A 209 -35.49 40.05 118.61
C ASN A 209 -36.13 38.68 118.35
N ASP A 210 -36.63 38.06 119.42
CA ASP A 210 -37.26 36.73 119.40
C ASP A 210 -38.32 36.58 118.28
N ALA A 211 -39.17 37.59 118.07
CA ALA A 211 -40.18 37.65 116.99
C ALA A 211 -39.60 37.61 115.56
N ASP A 212 -38.39 38.12 115.32
CA ASP A 212 -37.74 38.16 114.00
C ASP A 212 -37.10 36.80 113.67
N GLU A 213 -36.52 36.13 114.66
CA GLU A 213 -35.77 34.86 114.51
C GLU A 213 -36.67 33.63 114.43
N ILE A 214 -37.81 33.64 115.13
CA ILE A 214 -38.75 32.51 115.18
C ILE A 214 -39.34 32.11 113.81
N GLY A 215 -39.15 32.98 112.82
CA GLY A 215 -39.55 32.75 111.44
C GLY A 215 -41.07 32.75 111.24
N ASN A 216 -41.49 32.28 110.07
CA ASN A 216 -42.87 32.47 109.60
C ASN A 216 -43.88 31.46 110.20
N ASN A 217 -43.50 30.64 111.19
CA ASN A 217 -44.37 29.60 111.75
C ASN A 217 -44.02 29.19 113.20
N LEU A 218 -44.70 29.79 114.18
CA LEU A 218 -44.61 29.47 115.62
C LEU A 218 -44.80 27.97 116.01
N ASN A 219 -45.25 27.10 115.09
CA ASN A 219 -45.39 25.65 115.34
C ASN A 219 -44.20 24.83 114.81
N SER A 220 -43.22 25.50 114.21
CA SER A 220 -41.95 24.98 113.70
C SER A 220 -41.00 26.18 113.65
N PRO A 221 -40.57 26.69 114.83
CA PRO A 221 -39.62 27.79 114.91
C PRO A 221 -38.34 27.47 114.13
N THR A 222 -37.59 28.51 113.77
CA THR A 222 -36.29 28.35 113.15
C THR A 222 -35.28 27.75 114.16
N ASP A 223 -34.42 26.89 113.63
CA ASP A 223 -33.40 26.09 114.32
C ASP A 223 -32.39 25.75 113.21
N VAL A 224 -31.39 26.62 113.03
CA VAL A 224 -30.48 26.62 111.87
C VAL A 224 -29.52 25.44 111.89
N ASP A 225 -28.73 25.24 112.96
CA ASP A 225 -27.76 24.13 113.04
C ASP A 225 -28.40 22.76 113.36
N ASN A 226 -29.61 22.75 113.94
CA ASN A 226 -30.36 21.58 114.40
C ASN A 226 -29.79 20.90 115.67
N ASP A 227 -29.15 21.67 116.57
CA ASP A 227 -28.85 21.31 117.98
C ASP A 227 -30.13 21.05 118.79
N GLY A 228 -31.19 21.84 118.55
CA GLY A 228 -32.48 21.77 119.22
C GLY A 228 -32.72 22.84 120.30
N ILE A 229 -31.82 23.81 120.45
CA ILE A 229 -32.19 25.19 120.78
C ILE A 229 -32.82 25.82 119.51
N ILE A 230 -33.64 26.86 119.67
CA ILE A 230 -34.26 27.60 118.56
C ILE A 230 -33.48 28.90 118.35
N ASP A 231 -33.47 29.45 117.14
CA ASP A 231 -32.71 30.66 116.81
C ASP A 231 -32.94 31.81 117.82
N ALA A 232 -34.20 32.05 118.21
CA ALA A 232 -34.62 33.03 119.25
C ALA A 232 -34.18 32.71 120.71
N LEU A 233 -33.28 31.75 120.89
CA LEU A 233 -32.68 31.33 122.16
C LEU A 233 -31.20 30.91 122.00
N ASP A 234 -30.61 31.01 120.80
CA ASP A 234 -29.19 30.74 120.56
C ASP A 234 -28.50 31.93 119.90
N ASN A 235 -27.40 32.39 120.50
CA ASN A 235 -26.64 33.53 120.01
C ASN A 235 -25.60 33.17 118.94
N ASP A 236 -25.53 31.92 118.49
CA ASP A 236 -24.56 31.33 117.56
C ASP A 236 -25.35 30.38 116.62
N HIS A 237 -26.23 30.94 115.76
CA HIS A 237 -27.33 30.22 115.06
C HIS A 237 -26.87 28.98 114.28
N ASP A 238 -25.65 28.98 113.74
CA ASP A 238 -25.08 27.87 112.99
C ASP A 238 -23.96 27.09 113.74
N ASN A 239 -23.70 27.48 114.99
CA ASN A 239 -22.72 26.91 115.92
C ASN A 239 -21.26 26.90 115.40
N ASP A 240 -20.86 27.90 114.60
CA ASP A 240 -19.47 28.08 114.14
C ASP A 240 -18.52 28.53 115.28
N GLY A 241 -19.05 29.21 116.31
CA GLY A 241 -18.28 29.81 117.41
C GLY A 241 -18.20 31.34 117.39
N LEU A 242 -18.97 32.01 116.53
CA LEU A 242 -19.15 33.45 116.44
C LEU A 242 -20.59 33.81 116.81
N ILE A 243 -20.77 34.87 117.60
CA ILE A 243 -22.14 35.30 117.91
C ILE A 243 -22.75 36.07 116.74
N ASN A 244 -24.01 35.82 116.43
CA ASN A 244 -24.79 36.35 115.30
C ASN A 244 -24.47 37.82 114.93
N ASN A 245 -24.43 38.74 115.91
CA ASN A 245 -24.11 40.17 115.67
C ASN A 245 -22.68 40.49 115.18
N GLN A 246 -21.83 39.47 115.08
CA GLN A 246 -20.45 39.49 114.58
C GLN A 246 -20.22 38.49 113.44
N ASP A 247 -21.30 37.88 112.95
CA ASP A 247 -21.31 36.91 111.86
C ASP A 247 -21.99 37.50 110.60
N ASN A 248 -21.39 37.27 109.43
CA ASN A 248 -21.92 37.63 108.11
C ASN A 248 -22.63 36.47 107.38
N CYS A 249 -22.76 35.28 107.99
CA CYS A 249 -23.48 34.13 107.45
C CYS A 249 -24.30 33.36 108.50
N LEU A 250 -25.34 34.00 109.06
CA LEU A 250 -26.28 33.50 110.11
C LEU A 250 -26.98 32.14 109.83
N THR A 251 -26.65 31.47 108.73
CA THR A 251 -27.25 30.22 108.25
C THR A 251 -26.21 29.22 107.69
N ALA A 252 -24.89 29.48 107.76
CA ALA A 252 -23.87 28.68 107.07
C ALA A 252 -22.43 28.84 107.66
N PRO A 253 -21.94 27.86 108.46
CA PRO A 253 -20.76 28.03 109.33
C PRO A 253 -19.49 28.51 108.64
N ASN A 254 -19.01 29.71 108.98
CA ASN A 254 -17.87 30.36 108.32
C ASN A 254 -16.87 31.07 109.26
N PRO A 255 -16.16 30.37 110.19
CA PRO A 255 -15.39 31.02 111.29
C PRO A 255 -14.21 31.90 110.88
N SER A 256 -13.95 32.04 109.58
CA SER A 256 -13.00 32.98 108.99
C SER A 256 -13.59 34.37 108.74
N GLN A 257 -14.91 34.52 108.62
CA GLN A 257 -15.59 35.77 108.26
C GLN A 257 -14.96 36.38 107.00
N ASN A 258 -14.85 35.57 105.96
CA ASN A 258 -14.45 36.05 104.65
C ASN A 258 -15.63 36.78 104.01
N ASP A 259 -15.28 37.76 103.19
CA ASP A 259 -16.16 38.69 102.49
C ASP A 259 -15.29 39.24 101.34
N LEU A 260 -15.32 38.56 100.19
CA LEU A 260 -14.41 38.81 99.07
C LEU A 260 -14.76 40.11 98.33
N ASP A 261 -16.03 40.35 98.01
CA ASP A 261 -16.49 41.55 97.29
C ASP A 261 -16.68 42.79 98.20
N GLN A 262 -16.96 42.60 99.50
CA GLN A 262 -17.29 43.62 100.52
C GLN A 262 -18.71 44.23 100.45
N ASP A 263 -19.70 43.46 100.02
CA ASP A 263 -21.15 43.68 100.21
C ASP A 263 -21.55 43.61 101.69
N GLY A 264 -21.02 42.62 102.42
CA GLY A 264 -21.30 42.37 103.84
C GLY A 264 -22.03 41.06 104.15
N ILE A 265 -22.37 40.25 103.13
CA ILE A 265 -22.60 38.80 103.23
C ILE A 265 -21.23 38.08 103.20
N GLY A 266 -21.12 36.84 103.70
CA GLY A 266 -19.86 36.09 103.66
C GLY A 266 -19.76 35.03 102.55
N ASP A 267 -18.53 34.70 102.12
CA ASP A 267 -18.22 33.71 101.06
C ASP A 267 -19.00 32.38 101.16
N ALA A 268 -19.44 31.97 102.36
CA ALA A 268 -20.10 30.70 102.63
C ALA A 268 -21.63 30.71 102.41
N CYS A 269 -22.24 31.89 102.34
CA CYS A 269 -23.68 32.11 102.20
C CYS A 269 -24.03 33.09 101.07
N ASP A 270 -23.03 33.65 100.40
CA ASP A 270 -23.20 34.49 99.21
C ASP A 270 -23.47 33.64 97.94
N ASP A 271 -24.25 34.24 97.04
CA ASP A 271 -24.70 33.69 95.77
C ASP A 271 -23.89 34.27 94.57
N ASP A 272 -23.05 35.30 94.77
CA ASP A 272 -22.28 36.11 93.78
C ASP A 272 -20.92 36.57 94.39
N THR A 273 -20.07 35.61 94.79
CA THR A 273 -19.01 35.76 95.82
C THR A 273 -17.89 36.76 95.50
N ASP A 274 -17.74 37.22 94.26
CA ASP A 274 -16.77 38.30 93.93
C ASP A 274 -17.41 39.60 93.41
N GLY A 275 -18.74 39.69 93.39
CA GLY A 275 -19.51 40.88 93.05
C GLY A 275 -19.46 41.27 91.55
N ASP A 276 -19.14 40.32 90.68
CA ASP A 276 -19.17 40.41 89.22
C ASP A 276 -20.59 40.69 88.66
N GLY A 277 -21.60 40.07 89.26
CA GLY A 277 -22.98 40.08 88.77
C GLY A 277 -23.44 38.78 88.10
N VAL A 278 -22.64 37.71 88.17
CA VAL A 278 -22.96 36.35 87.71
C VAL A 278 -22.92 35.40 88.89
N ASN A 279 -24.07 34.83 89.23
CA ASN A 279 -24.16 33.91 90.37
C ASN A 279 -23.21 32.71 90.26
N ASN A 280 -22.53 32.36 91.37
CA ASN A 280 -21.57 31.25 91.49
C ASN A 280 -21.99 29.98 90.74
N ASN A 281 -23.27 29.60 90.82
CA ASN A 281 -23.80 28.37 90.20
C ASN A 281 -23.87 28.35 88.65
N VAL A 282 -23.52 29.47 87.99
CA VAL A 282 -23.36 29.60 86.53
C VAL A 282 -22.10 30.38 86.14
N ASP A 283 -21.29 30.79 87.11
CA ASP A 283 -20.01 31.47 86.90
C ASP A 283 -18.91 30.44 86.63
N ASN A 284 -18.09 30.66 85.60
CA ASN A 284 -16.92 29.84 85.31
C ASN A 284 -15.64 30.26 86.06
N CYS A 285 -15.66 31.31 86.89
CA CYS A 285 -14.56 31.69 87.77
C CYS A 285 -15.04 32.25 89.13
N GLU A 286 -15.73 31.44 89.95
CA GLU A 286 -16.43 31.74 91.26
C GLU A 286 -15.74 32.68 92.30
N THR A 287 -14.51 33.15 92.04
CA THR A 287 -13.71 34.04 92.89
C THR A 287 -12.80 35.02 92.10
N THR A 288 -13.02 35.24 90.80
CA THR A 288 -12.16 36.09 89.92
C THR A 288 -12.92 36.86 88.80
N VAL A 289 -13.69 37.87 89.21
CA VAL A 289 -14.40 38.93 88.46
C VAL A 289 -14.21 38.89 86.92
N ASN A 290 -15.15 38.23 86.26
CA ASN A 290 -15.12 37.82 84.85
C ASN A 290 -16.46 38.08 84.09
N PRO A 291 -17.06 39.31 84.04
CA PRO A 291 -18.49 39.47 83.68
C PRO A 291 -18.87 39.20 82.20
N ASN A 292 -17.91 38.74 81.41
CA ASN A 292 -18.10 38.29 80.03
C ASN A 292 -18.19 36.76 79.92
N GLN A 293 -17.82 36.01 80.97
CA GLN A 293 -17.87 34.55 81.04
C GLN A 293 -17.17 33.89 79.84
N SER A 294 -15.97 34.38 79.53
CA SER A 294 -15.16 33.88 78.42
C SER A 294 -14.61 32.49 78.74
N ASN A 295 -14.62 31.62 77.73
CA ASN A 295 -14.20 30.23 77.82
C ASN A 295 -13.81 29.73 76.42
N VAL A 296 -12.52 29.60 76.15
CA VAL A 296 -11.99 29.20 74.83
C VAL A 296 -12.22 27.71 74.55
N ASP A 297 -11.80 26.79 75.43
CA ASP A 297 -11.94 25.35 75.23
C ASP A 297 -13.35 24.78 75.57
N ASN A 298 -14.11 25.49 76.40
CA ASN A 298 -15.43 25.15 76.95
C ASN A 298 -15.42 24.08 78.09
N ASP A 299 -14.40 24.12 78.95
CA ASP A 299 -14.25 23.39 80.22
C ASP A 299 -15.10 24.01 81.39
N ALA A 300 -14.89 23.56 82.62
CA ALA A 300 -15.52 24.06 83.84
C ALA A 300 -15.00 25.42 84.33
N PHE A 301 -13.83 25.87 83.88
CA PHE A 301 -13.21 27.15 84.24
C PHE A 301 -13.40 28.21 83.15
N GLY A 302 -12.90 29.43 83.37
CA GLY A 302 -12.87 30.50 82.37
C GLY A 302 -11.48 31.08 82.18
N ASP A 303 -11.27 31.78 81.06
CA ASP A 303 -9.95 32.25 80.60
C ASP A 303 -9.14 33.07 81.64
N LEU A 304 -9.82 33.62 82.66
CA LEU A 304 -9.22 34.43 83.72
C LEU A 304 -8.78 33.65 84.97
N CYS A 305 -9.30 32.43 85.17
CA CYS A 305 -8.98 31.56 86.31
C CYS A 305 -8.36 30.21 85.90
N ASP A 306 -8.49 29.81 84.63
CA ASP A 306 -7.84 28.64 84.09
C ASP A 306 -6.35 28.87 83.75
N THR A 307 -5.60 27.77 83.62
CA THR A 307 -4.16 27.73 83.42
C THR A 307 -3.72 27.16 82.05
N ASP A 308 -4.66 26.67 81.23
CA ASP A 308 -4.45 25.90 79.98
C ASP A 308 -5.65 26.15 79.03
N ILE A 309 -5.90 27.42 78.65
CA ILE A 309 -7.25 27.90 78.23
C ILE A 309 -7.77 27.33 76.91
N ASP A 310 -6.94 26.63 76.13
CA ASP A 310 -7.35 25.90 74.93
C ASP A 310 -7.25 24.36 75.05
N ASN A 311 -6.82 23.86 76.22
CA ASN A 311 -6.71 22.44 76.60
C ASN A 311 -5.77 21.60 75.73
N ASP A 312 -4.72 22.20 75.14
CA ASP A 312 -3.69 21.47 74.42
C ASP A 312 -2.69 20.73 75.37
N GLY A 313 -2.59 21.18 76.62
CA GLY A 313 -1.68 20.65 77.65
C GLY A 313 -0.45 21.53 77.95
N ASN A 314 -0.33 22.70 77.32
CA ASN A 314 0.69 23.71 77.56
C ASN A 314 0.09 24.85 78.40
N LEU A 315 0.68 25.09 79.58
CA LEU A 315 0.17 26.14 80.47
C LEU A 315 0.45 27.53 79.89
N ASN A 316 -0.57 28.40 79.84
CA ASN A 316 -0.62 29.75 79.23
C ASN A 316 0.66 30.62 79.33
N GLY A 317 1.46 30.44 80.38
CA GLY A 317 2.70 31.19 80.65
C GLY A 317 3.98 30.59 80.04
N ASN A 318 3.90 29.45 79.37
CA ASN A 318 4.99 28.84 78.57
C ASN A 318 4.54 28.55 77.13
N ASP A 319 3.29 28.86 76.81
CA ASP A 319 2.63 28.60 75.55
C ASP A 319 2.87 29.77 74.57
N ASN A 320 3.17 29.46 73.31
CA ASN A 320 3.35 30.42 72.22
C ASN A 320 2.10 30.67 71.36
N CYS A 321 1.00 29.93 71.55
CA CYS A 321 -0.33 30.26 71.05
C CYS A 321 -1.46 30.13 72.11
N PRO A 322 -1.44 30.86 73.24
CA PRO A 322 -2.36 30.65 74.36
C PRO A 322 -3.88 30.70 74.10
N GLU A 323 -4.36 31.05 72.91
CA GLU A 323 -5.78 31.05 72.54
C GLU A 323 -6.10 30.03 71.41
N VAL A 324 -5.12 29.23 70.95
CA VAL A 324 -5.19 28.39 69.73
C VAL A 324 -4.33 27.11 69.85
N SER A 325 -4.96 26.04 70.33
CA SER A 325 -4.40 24.71 70.63
C SER A 325 -3.33 24.20 69.65
N ASN A 326 -2.07 24.13 70.11
CA ASN A 326 -0.89 23.87 69.26
C ASN A 326 0.16 22.94 69.92
N ILE A 327 -0.26 21.73 70.30
CA ILE A 327 0.45 20.76 71.16
C ILE A 327 1.96 20.57 70.89
N ASP A 328 2.45 20.75 69.65
CA ASP A 328 3.88 20.62 69.32
C ASP A 328 4.73 21.89 69.56
N GLN A 329 4.10 23.02 69.95
CA GLN A 329 4.71 24.31 70.29
C GLN A 329 5.73 24.76 69.26
N ARG A 330 5.34 24.65 67.97
CA ARG A 330 6.17 25.04 66.84
C ARG A 330 6.30 26.56 66.77
N ASP A 331 7.52 27.00 66.48
CA ASP A 331 8.04 28.38 66.43
C ASP A 331 9.26 28.32 65.48
N VAL A 332 9.03 27.85 64.25
CA VAL A 332 10.04 27.63 63.19
C VAL A 332 9.37 27.69 61.81
N PRO A 333 10.03 28.24 60.77
CA PRO A 333 11.47 28.47 60.66
C PRO A 333 12.03 29.75 61.33
N ASP A 334 11.22 30.77 61.60
CA ASP A 334 11.73 32.12 61.92
C ASP A 334 12.20 32.30 63.38
N ALA A 335 11.50 31.65 64.33
CA ALA A 335 11.65 31.74 65.77
C ALA A 335 11.39 33.14 66.37
N ASP A 336 10.29 33.80 65.97
CA ASP A 336 9.79 35.06 66.58
C ASP A 336 9.42 34.90 68.07
N GLY A 337 8.80 33.77 68.43
CA GLY A 337 8.22 33.48 69.74
C GLY A 337 6.69 33.46 69.78
N LEU A 338 6.02 33.72 68.65
CA LEU A 338 4.64 33.35 68.37
C LEU A 338 4.64 31.93 67.73
N GLY A 339 3.60 31.13 67.93
CA GLY A 339 3.56 29.78 67.38
C GLY A 339 2.92 29.68 65.99
N ASN A 340 3.34 28.71 65.16
CA ASN A 340 2.82 28.54 63.79
C ASN A 340 1.29 28.31 63.68
N ALA A 341 0.61 28.02 64.80
CA ALA A 341 -0.85 27.89 64.82
C ALA A 341 -1.59 29.24 64.92
N CYS A 342 -0.87 30.32 65.25
CA CYS A 342 -1.40 31.65 65.50
C CYS A 342 -0.55 32.80 64.93
N ASP A 343 0.63 32.53 64.39
CA ASP A 343 1.36 33.45 63.51
C ASP A 343 0.61 33.62 62.17
N PRO A 344 0.65 34.80 61.54
CA PRO A 344 0.16 35.03 60.17
C PRO A 344 1.26 35.13 59.08
N ASP A 345 2.55 34.94 59.38
CA ASP A 345 3.71 35.08 58.46
C ASP A 345 4.83 34.11 58.92
N ASP A 346 4.56 32.78 58.87
CA ASP A 346 5.32 31.68 59.52
C ASP A 346 6.86 31.68 59.30
N ASP A 347 7.35 32.26 58.19
CA ASP A 347 8.79 32.40 57.88
C ASP A 347 9.33 33.84 57.88
N ASN A 348 8.45 34.82 58.13
CA ASN A 348 8.72 36.24 58.28
C ASN A 348 9.35 36.93 57.05
N ASP A 349 9.11 36.43 55.83
CA ASP A 349 9.54 37.13 54.61
C ASP A 349 8.74 38.39 54.27
N GLY A 350 7.52 38.48 54.82
CA GLY A 350 6.58 39.57 54.60
C GLY A 350 5.38 39.19 53.73
N THR A 351 5.16 37.89 53.48
CA THR A 351 4.06 37.33 52.71
C THR A 351 3.21 36.41 53.59
N ALA A 352 2.13 36.97 54.14
CA ALA A 352 1.25 36.24 55.05
C ALA A 352 0.66 34.96 54.44
N ASP A 353 0.79 33.83 55.15
CA ASP A 353 0.60 32.42 54.71
C ASP A 353 -0.64 32.17 53.87
N VAL A 354 -1.74 32.86 54.16
CA VAL A 354 -3.00 32.77 53.40
C VAL A 354 -2.91 33.26 51.94
N ASN A 355 -1.75 33.79 51.53
CA ASN A 355 -1.38 34.10 50.14
C ASN A 355 0.02 33.57 49.79
N ASP A 356 0.67 32.82 50.66
CA ASP A 356 1.97 32.23 50.38
C ASP A 356 1.83 30.86 49.71
N THR A 357 2.78 30.53 48.84
CA THR A 357 2.92 29.23 48.18
C THR A 357 3.95 28.33 48.89
N CYS A 358 4.73 28.86 49.83
CA CYS A 358 5.69 28.18 50.69
C CYS A 358 5.72 28.69 52.15
N PRO A 359 4.63 28.64 52.95
CA PRO A 359 4.60 29.16 54.33
C PRO A 359 5.75 28.77 55.28
N ASP A 360 6.36 27.59 55.12
CA ASP A 360 7.50 27.12 55.93
C ASP A 360 8.89 27.57 55.37
N ILE A 361 8.96 28.26 54.22
CA ILE A 361 10.21 28.51 53.46
C ILE A 361 10.16 29.83 52.64
N SER A 362 10.77 30.89 53.20
CA SER A 362 10.85 32.24 52.63
C SER A 362 11.24 32.26 51.14
N ASN A 363 10.31 32.75 50.31
CA ASN A 363 10.33 32.63 48.84
C ASN A 363 10.09 33.96 48.09
N VAL A 364 9.64 35.05 48.74
CA VAL A 364 9.56 36.51 48.41
C VAL A 364 9.08 36.97 47.02
N GLY A 365 9.47 36.27 45.95
CA GLY A 365 9.02 36.49 44.58
C GLY A 365 7.72 35.77 44.23
N GLN A 366 7.24 34.86 45.07
CA GLN A 366 6.12 33.94 44.89
C GLN A 366 6.11 33.33 43.47
N THR A 367 7.23 32.71 43.09
CA THR A 367 7.30 31.99 41.82
C THR A 367 6.78 30.57 41.99
N ASP A 368 6.01 30.15 41.00
CA ASP A 368 5.11 29.00 40.97
C ASP A 368 5.06 28.61 39.48
N THR A 369 5.91 27.65 39.10
CA THR A 369 6.24 27.37 37.70
C THR A 369 5.18 26.53 37.00
N ASP A 370 4.53 25.59 37.68
CA ASP A 370 3.49 24.73 37.14
C ASP A 370 2.04 25.26 37.37
N SER A 371 1.84 26.15 38.36
CA SER A 371 0.55 26.65 38.86
C SER A 371 -0.33 25.64 39.62
N ASP A 372 0.28 24.71 40.36
CA ASP A 372 -0.35 23.83 41.37
C ASP A 372 -0.73 24.59 42.66
N GLY A 373 0.11 25.54 43.07
CA GLY A 373 -0.04 26.36 44.27
C GLY A 373 1.03 26.17 45.35
N LEU A 374 1.96 25.22 45.17
CA LEU A 374 3.28 25.25 45.81
C LEU A 374 4.21 26.23 45.09
N GLY A 375 5.20 26.78 45.78
CA GLY A 375 6.20 27.69 45.20
C GLY A 375 7.52 27.00 44.89
N ASP A 376 8.28 27.52 43.91
CA ASP A 376 9.51 26.89 43.41
C ASP A 376 10.56 26.56 44.51
N ASP A 377 10.61 27.34 45.61
CA ASP A 377 11.54 27.16 46.72
C ASP A 377 11.14 26.03 47.71
N CYS A 378 9.89 25.54 47.66
CA CYS A 378 9.38 24.45 48.50
C CYS A 378 8.80 23.26 47.73
N ASP A 379 8.47 23.42 46.45
CA ASP A 379 7.96 22.35 45.60
C ASP A 379 9.06 21.30 45.30
N PRO A 380 8.82 20.01 45.56
CA PRO A 380 9.74 18.95 45.18
C PRO A 380 9.79 18.59 43.67
N ASP A 381 8.85 19.04 42.83
CA ASP A 381 8.61 18.64 41.42
C ASP A 381 8.13 19.86 40.58
N ILE A 382 8.98 20.91 40.50
CA ILE A 382 8.65 22.33 40.15
C ILE A 382 7.83 22.56 38.86
N ASP A 383 7.87 21.64 37.90
CA ASP A 383 7.11 21.75 36.64
C ASP A 383 6.10 20.60 36.40
N ASN A 384 5.86 19.79 37.44
CA ASN A 384 4.87 18.72 37.53
C ASN A 384 5.00 17.64 36.43
N ASP A 385 6.22 17.40 35.95
CA ASP A 385 6.52 16.35 34.97
C ASP A 385 6.54 14.94 35.60
N GLY A 386 6.66 14.87 36.94
CA GLY A 386 6.78 13.65 37.74
C GLY A 386 8.21 13.26 38.13
N ARG A 387 9.19 14.17 37.96
CA ARG A 387 10.58 14.03 38.36
C ARG A 387 10.91 15.04 39.46
N LEU A 388 11.28 14.50 40.62
CA LEU A 388 11.74 15.33 41.73
C LEU A 388 12.98 16.15 41.32
N ASN A 389 13.04 17.44 41.64
CA ASN A 389 14.08 18.41 41.25
C ASN A 389 15.54 17.90 41.32
N ALA A 390 15.86 17.01 42.27
CA ALA A 390 17.20 16.43 42.47
C ALA A 390 17.52 15.19 41.58
N GLN A 391 16.59 14.82 40.70
CA GLN A 391 16.66 13.75 39.71
C GLN A 391 16.22 14.25 38.32
N ASP A 392 16.04 15.56 38.19
CA ASP A 392 15.58 16.25 37.00
C ASP A 392 16.75 17.05 36.39
N ASN A 393 16.97 16.89 35.08
CA ASN A 393 17.96 17.60 34.29
C ASN A 393 17.44 18.92 33.66
N CYS A 394 16.15 19.24 33.80
CA CYS A 394 15.51 20.49 33.35
C CYS A 394 14.48 21.06 34.36
N GLN A 395 14.88 21.22 35.63
CA GLN A 395 14.18 21.72 36.84
C GLN A 395 13.11 22.86 36.76
N PHE A 396 12.79 23.41 35.59
CA PHE A 396 11.79 24.46 35.35
C PHE A 396 11.11 24.32 33.95
N ILE A 397 11.32 23.20 33.22
CA ILE A 397 10.84 22.94 31.85
C ILE A 397 10.51 21.44 31.66
N SER A 398 9.31 21.07 32.09
CA SER A 398 8.71 19.73 32.08
C SER A 398 9.18 18.80 30.95
N ASN A 399 9.97 17.78 31.28
CA ASN A 399 10.55 16.82 30.35
C ASN A 399 10.54 15.36 30.88
N PRO A 400 9.36 14.70 31.05
CA PRO A 400 9.21 13.47 31.86
C PRO A 400 10.09 12.28 31.45
N LEU A 401 10.65 12.31 30.24
CA LEU A 401 11.54 11.30 29.69
C LEU A 401 12.97 11.41 30.22
N GLN A 402 13.43 12.61 30.59
CA GLN A 402 14.80 12.92 31.02
C GLN A 402 15.82 12.57 29.93
N GLU A 403 15.59 13.15 28.76
CA GLU A 403 16.48 13.07 27.59
C GLU A 403 17.66 14.05 27.78
N ASP A 404 18.86 13.58 27.46
CA ASP A 404 20.20 14.15 27.73
C ASP A 404 21.10 13.58 26.63
N THR A 405 21.17 14.27 25.50
CA THR A 405 21.74 13.71 24.26
C THR A 405 23.27 13.78 24.21
N ASP A 406 23.91 14.79 24.82
CA ASP A 406 25.38 14.90 24.90
C ASP A 406 25.99 14.24 26.17
N GLY A 407 25.20 14.04 27.24
CA GLY A 407 25.64 13.46 28.50
C GLY A 407 26.30 14.45 29.46
N ASP A 408 26.10 15.77 29.28
CA ASP A 408 26.54 16.86 30.17
C ASP A 408 25.82 16.83 31.53
N GLY A 409 24.56 16.37 31.55
CA GLY A 409 23.68 16.35 32.72
C GLY A 409 22.66 17.49 32.77
N THR A 410 22.65 18.36 31.76
CA THR A 410 21.50 19.21 31.39
C THR A 410 20.57 18.39 30.48
N GLY A 411 19.28 18.72 30.42
CA GLY A 411 18.33 18.03 29.53
C GLY A 411 18.05 18.75 28.21
N ASP A 412 17.68 17.96 27.20
CA ASP A 412 17.41 18.43 25.84
C ASP A 412 16.31 19.52 25.79
N ALA A 413 15.37 19.52 26.74
CA ALA A 413 14.26 20.48 26.82
C ALA A 413 14.69 21.89 27.27
N CYS A 414 15.84 22.02 27.94
CA CYS A 414 16.34 23.27 28.50
C CYS A 414 17.72 23.70 27.94
N GLN A 415 18.28 22.91 27.02
CA GLN A 415 19.58 23.12 26.38
C GLN A 415 19.43 23.60 24.92
N THR A 416 20.37 24.43 24.45
CA THR A 416 20.28 25.12 23.14
C THR A 416 21.20 24.55 22.05
N ASP A 417 21.90 23.46 22.39
CA ASP A 417 22.99 22.78 21.68
C ASP A 417 23.01 21.39 22.34
N ILE A 418 22.03 20.53 22.01
CA ILE A 418 21.67 19.34 22.83
C ILE A 418 22.58 18.14 22.61
N ASP A 419 23.40 18.17 21.55
CA ASP A 419 24.39 17.12 21.26
C ASP A 419 25.86 17.54 21.53
N GLY A 420 26.05 18.82 21.88
CA GLY A 420 27.32 19.36 22.37
C GLY A 420 28.37 19.58 21.29
N ASP A 421 28.02 19.57 20.00
CA ASP A 421 28.98 19.75 18.91
C ASP A 421 29.49 21.20 18.75
N GLY A 422 28.71 22.18 19.24
CA GLY A 422 28.97 23.62 19.13
C GLY A 422 28.12 24.40 18.13
N VAL A 423 27.13 23.75 17.49
CA VAL A 423 26.06 24.37 16.71
C VAL A 423 24.80 24.49 17.59
N LEU A 424 24.03 25.57 17.41
CA LEU A 424 22.79 25.78 18.17
C LEU A 424 21.61 25.17 17.41
N ASN A 425 20.72 24.42 18.11
CA ASN A 425 19.57 23.69 17.55
C ASN A 425 18.81 24.44 16.42
N ASP A 426 18.57 25.74 16.59
CA ASP A 426 17.88 26.64 15.63
C ASP A 426 18.58 26.79 14.26
N ASN A 427 19.84 26.36 14.15
CA ASN A 427 20.71 26.48 12.97
C ASN A 427 21.39 25.15 12.62
N ASP A 428 20.95 24.07 13.27
CA ASP A 428 21.52 22.74 13.18
C ASP A 428 20.64 21.86 12.29
N ASN A 429 21.24 21.14 11.35
CA ASN A 429 20.55 20.18 10.49
C ASN A 429 20.53 18.74 11.05
N CYS A 430 21.25 18.46 12.14
CA CYS A 430 21.13 17.25 12.95
C CYS A 430 21.14 17.54 14.47
N PRO A 431 20.16 18.29 15.04
CA PRO A 431 20.23 18.78 16.42
C PRO A 431 20.51 17.76 17.53
N GLY A 432 20.35 16.46 17.29
CA GLY A 432 20.63 15.38 18.26
C GLY A 432 21.66 14.35 17.81
N VAL A 433 22.54 14.67 16.83
CA VAL A 433 23.59 13.77 16.33
C VAL A 433 24.85 14.57 15.89
N PRO A 434 25.93 14.60 16.71
CA PRO A 434 27.02 15.59 16.57
C PRO A 434 27.66 15.65 15.18
N ASN A 435 27.49 16.79 14.48
CA ASN A 435 27.87 16.95 13.08
C ASN A 435 28.43 18.35 12.73
N ALA A 436 29.35 18.89 13.53
CA ALA A 436 29.82 20.30 13.47
C ALA A 436 30.48 20.78 12.14
N ASN A 437 30.47 19.94 11.10
CA ASN A 437 30.72 20.33 9.71
C ASN A 437 29.45 20.84 8.97
N GLN A 438 28.25 20.58 9.51
CA GLN A 438 26.92 20.89 8.97
C GLN A 438 26.81 20.48 7.49
N LEU A 439 27.22 19.24 7.22
CA LEU A 439 27.09 18.63 5.91
C LEU A 439 25.65 18.19 5.64
N ASN A 440 25.22 18.42 4.40
CA ASN A 440 23.97 17.96 3.81
C ASN A 440 24.27 17.79 2.31
N THR A 441 24.01 16.61 1.77
CA THR A 441 24.44 16.19 0.42
C THR A 441 23.40 16.51 -0.66
N ASP A 442 22.09 16.46 -0.36
CA ASP A 442 20.97 16.66 -1.30
C ASP A 442 20.41 18.10 -1.38
N GLY A 443 20.51 18.86 -0.29
CA GLY A 443 19.96 20.21 -0.10
C GLY A 443 18.63 20.29 0.68
N ASP A 444 18.24 19.27 1.45
CA ASP A 444 16.98 19.20 2.21
C ASP A 444 16.99 20.01 3.56
N GLN A 445 16.35 19.57 4.65
CA GLN A 445 16.34 20.18 5.98
C GLN A 445 17.11 19.37 7.05
N GLN A 446 17.51 18.14 6.76
CA GLN A 446 18.26 17.25 7.63
C GLN A 446 19.76 17.28 7.26
N GLY A 447 20.61 16.42 7.84
CA GLY A 447 22.05 16.46 7.61
C GLY A 447 22.69 15.08 7.59
N ASP A 448 23.88 14.99 6.96
CA ASP A 448 24.51 13.71 6.60
C ASP A 448 24.73 12.75 7.78
N ALA A 449 24.79 13.27 9.02
CA ALA A 449 25.01 12.46 10.23
C ALA A 449 23.74 11.79 10.78
N CYS A 450 22.57 12.34 10.47
CA CYS A 450 21.28 11.91 11.01
C CYS A 450 20.26 11.56 9.92
N ASP A 451 20.58 11.76 8.64
CA ASP A 451 19.68 11.41 7.54
C ASP A 451 19.48 9.90 7.40
N GLY A 452 18.28 9.53 6.96
CA GLY A 452 17.94 8.19 6.54
C GLY A 452 18.18 7.92 5.05
N ASP A 453 18.32 8.94 4.21
CA ASP A 453 18.17 8.93 2.73
C ASP A 453 19.04 10.07 2.13
N LEU A 454 20.37 9.87 2.08
CA LEU A 454 21.39 10.94 2.02
C LEU A 454 21.39 11.80 0.73
N ASP A 455 20.77 11.30 -0.33
CA ASP A 455 20.67 11.94 -1.65
C ASP A 455 19.20 12.19 -2.07
N ASN A 456 18.26 11.93 -1.16
CA ASN A 456 16.82 12.08 -1.29
C ASN A 456 16.17 11.29 -2.46
N ASP A 457 16.74 10.16 -2.86
CA ASP A 457 16.16 9.30 -3.90
C ASP A 457 14.87 8.58 -3.46
N SER A 458 14.54 8.55 -2.16
CA SER A 458 13.45 7.78 -1.52
C SER A 458 13.77 6.34 -1.12
N LEU A 459 15.05 5.96 -1.10
CA LEU A 459 15.57 4.70 -0.56
C LEU A 459 16.49 4.99 0.62
N SER A 460 16.27 4.28 1.73
CA SER A 460 17.08 4.53 2.92
C SER A 460 18.51 4.00 2.77
N ASN A 461 19.49 4.69 3.35
CA ASN A 461 20.94 4.38 3.50
C ASN A 461 21.29 2.96 4.02
N ARG A 462 20.30 2.13 4.35
CA ARG A 462 20.41 0.74 4.83
C ARG A 462 19.85 -0.31 3.85
N VAL A 463 19.32 0.12 2.70
CA VAL A 463 18.92 -0.74 1.58
C VAL A 463 19.52 -0.27 0.27
N ASP A 464 19.82 1.03 0.19
CA ASP A 464 20.52 1.67 -0.91
C ASP A 464 21.97 1.16 -1.06
N ASN A 465 22.38 0.89 -2.31
CA ASN A 465 23.74 0.54 -2.70
C ASN A 465 24.62 1.74 -3.11
N CYS A 466 24.06 2.94 -3.32
CA CYS A 466 24.79 4.17 -3.64
C CYS A 466 24.44 5.34 -2.72
N ILE A 467 24.74 5.17 -1.42
CA ILE A 467 24.43 6.02 -0.23
C ILE A 467 24.75 7.54 -0.33
N ALA A 468 25.19 8.08 -1.48
CA ALA A 468 25.35 9.51 -1.72
C ALA A 468 25.14 9.93 -3.20
N ILE A 469 24.59 9.05 -4.06
CA ILE A 469 24.37 9.27 -5.50
C ILE A 469 23.07 8.59 -5.97
N SER A 470 21.96 9.33 -5.85
CA SER A 470 20.56 8.92 -6.09
C SER A 470 20.38 7.96 -7.29
N ASN A 471 20.03 6.70 -7.04
CA ASN A 471 19.89 5.64 -8.06
C ASN A 471 18.65 4.73 -7.84
N GLN A 472 17.46 5.31 -8.05
CA GLN A 472 16.16 4.70 -7.72
C GLN A 472 15.86 3.31 -8.32
N ASP A 473 16.58 2.88 -9.37
CA ASP A 473 16.45 1.55 -9.94
C ASP A 473 17.32 0.48 -9.25
N GLN A 474 18.27 0.89 -8.39
CA GLN A 474 19.14 0.02 -7.59
C GLN A 474 19.81 -1.06 -8.44
N ARG A 475 20.42 -0.61 -9.53
CA ARG A 475 21.23 -1.48 -10.37
C ARG A 475 22.55 -1.79 -9.65
N ASP A 476 22.97 -3.03 -9.83
CA ASP A 476 24.06 -3.74 -9.15
C ASP A 476 24.45 -4.84 -10.15
N THR A 477 25.20 -4.47 -11.19
CA THR A 477 25.35 -5.28 -12.41
C THR A 477 26.23 -6.53 -12.21
N ASP A 478 27.32 -6.44 -11.42
CA ASP A 478 28.15 -7.60 -11.06
C ASP A 478 27.69 -8.36 -9.79
N PHE A 479 26.84 -7.74 -8.96
CA PHE A 479 26.35 -8.20 -7.65
C PHE A 479 27.35 -8.10 -6.47
N ASP A 480 28.33 -7.18 -6.51
CA ASP A 480 29.20 -6.77 -5.39
C ASP A 480 28.42 -6.12 -4.24
N ARG A 481 27.36 -5.35 -4.58
CA ARG A 481 26.52 -4.44 -3.74
C ARG A 481 27.02 -3.00 -3.59
N ILE A 482 28.01 -2.57 -4.35
CA ILE A 482 28.01 -1.19 -4.84
C ILE A 482 26.93 -1.12 -5.95
N GLY A 483 26.62 0.05 -6.50
CA GLY A 483 25.65 0.17 -7.60
C GLY A 483 26.20 0.97 -8.77
N ASP A 484 25.58 0.77 -9.94
CA ASP A 484 25.97 1.35 -11.25
C ASP A 484 25.94 2.90 -11.33
N ALA A 485 25.76 3.59 -10.20
CA ALA A 485 25.84 5.05 -10.07
C ALA A 485 27.05 5.50 -9.23
N CYS A 486 27.77 4.57 -8.61
CA CYS A 486 28.80 4.85 -7.62
C CYS A 486 29.95 3.81 -7.55
N ASP A 487 29.98 2.80 -8.41
CA ASP A 487 31.20 2.01 -8.65
C ASP A 487 32.20 2.79 -9.53
N ASP A 488 33.38 2.20 -9.74
CA ASP A 488 34.38 2.60 -10.74
C ASP A 488 34.59 1.47 -11.81
N ASP A 489 33.91 0.31 -11.71
CA ASP A 489 34.12 -0.96 -12.48
C ASP A 489 32.79 -1.78 -12.51
N ASP A 490 31.71 -1.21 -13.07
CA ASP A 490 30.28 -1.64 -12.93
C ASP A 490 29.98 -3.15 -13.19
N ASP A 491 30.79 -3.85 -13.98
CA ASP A 491 30.61 -5.27 -14.33
C ASP A 491 31.73 -6.22 -13.85
N SER A 492 32.70 -5.70 -13.07
CA SER A 492 33.86 -6.42 -12.53
C SER A 492 34.87 -6.95 -13.57
N ASP A 493 34.84 -6.50 -14.84
CA ASP A 493 35.76 -7.00 -15.86
C ASP A 493 37.23 -6.57 -15.70
N ASN A 494 37.50 -5.58 -14.83
CA ASN A 494 38.78 -4.93 -14.52
C ASN A 494 39.17 -3.78 -15.47
N VAL A 495 38.23 -3.25 -16.25
CA VAL A 495 38.35 -1.99 -16.99
C VAL A 495 37.37 -0.97 -16.40
N LEU A 496 37.91 0.18 -15.95
CA LEU A 496 37.10 1.20 -15.30
C LEU A 496 36.23 1.95 -16.31
N ASP A 497 34.92 2.08 -16.03
CA ASP A 497 33.84 2.59 -16.92
C ASP A 497 34.23 3.81 -17.76
N GLY A 498 34.95 4.76 -17.16
CA GLY A 498 35.46 5.96 -17.84
C GLY A 498 36.48 5.71 -18.96
N ASN A 499 36.83 4.45 -19.24
CA ASN A 499 37.67 3.98 -20.35
C ASN A 499 37.07 2.76 -21.05
N ASP A 500 35.93 2.27 -20.58
CA ASP A 500 35.23 1.10 -21.10
C ASP A 500 34.30 1.49 -22.25
N ASN A 501 34.03 0.57 -23.17
CA ASN A 501 33.04 0.73 -24.24
C ASN A 501 31.76 -0.11 -24.07
N CYS A 502 31.72 -1.02 -23.09
CA CYS A 502 30.53 -1.69 -22.54
C CYS A 502 30.56 -1.81 -20.99
N PRO A 503 30.50 -0.70 -20.22
CA PRO A 503 30.56 -0.74 -18.75
C PRO A 503 29.64 -1.74 -18.01
N LEU A 504 28.58 -2.23 -18.65
CA LEU A 504 27.56 -3.08 -18.03
C LEU A 504 27.56 -4.53 -18.56
N ASP A 505 28.53 -4.92 -19.39
CA ASP A 505 28.47 -6.15 -20.21
C ASP A 505 29.87 -6.77 -20.50
N PHE A 506 30.58 -7.18 -19.43
CA PHE A 506 31.90 -7.85 -19.35
C PHE A 506 32.53 -8.20 -20.71
N ASN A 507 33.53 -7.43 -21.17
CA ASN A 507 33.99 -7.52 -22.56
C ASN A 507 35.49 -7.76 -22.89
N PRO A 508 36.49 -7.96 -21.97
CA PRO A 508 37.79 -8.49 -22.35
C PRO A 508 37.65 -9.98 -22.71
N PRO A 509 37.79 -10.37 -23.99
CA PRO A 509 37.58 -11.74 -24.42
C PRO A 509 38.66 -12.63 -23.80
N VAL A 510 38.23 -13.81 -23.31
CA VAL A 510 39.00 -14.71 -22.43
C VAL A 510 40.40 -15.07 -23.00
N GLY A 511 41.39 -14.23 -22.69
CA GLY A 511 42.74 -14.33 -23.23
C GLY A 511 43.55 -13.03 -23.20
N ASP A 512 42.93 -11.86 -23.31
CA ASP A 512 43.62 -10.56 -23.29
C ASP A 512 42.82 -9.49 -22.49
N PRO A 513 43.19 -9.20 -21.22
CA PRO A 513 42.40 -8.35 -20.30
C PRO A 513 42.62 -6.84 -20.53
N LEU A 514 42.77 -6.44 -21.80
CA LEU A 514 42.94 -5.05 -22.29
C LEU A 514 42.45 -4.91 -23.74
N LEU A 515 41.74 -5.90 -24.28
CA LEU A 515 41.20 -5.89 -25.64
C LEU A 515 39.69 -5.73 -25.54
N GLN A 516 39.20 -4.53 -25.85
CA GLN A 516 37.78 -4.26 -25.93
C GLN A 516 37.43 -4.09 -27.41
N PRO A 517 36.66 -5.03 -28.00
CA PRO A 517 36.29 -4.95 -29.41
C PRO A 517 35.32 -3.80 -29.70
N ASP A 518 35.46 -3.22 -30.88
CA ASP A 518 34.72 -2.06 -31.39
C ASP A 518 34.85 -2.11 -32.93
N SER A 519 33.81 -2.62 -33.59
CA SER A 519 33.86 -2.99 -35.00
C SER A 519 33.58 -1.83 -35.96
N ASP A 520 32.66 -0.92 -35.64
CA ASP A 520 32.33 0.24 -36.47
C ASP A 520 33.15 1.52 -36.11
N ASN A 521 33.65 1.62 -34.87
CA ASN A 521 34.42 2.72 -34.28
C ASN A 521 33.60 3.97 -33.91
N ASP A 522 32.33 3.78 -33.53
CA ASP A 522 31.44 4.71 -32.82
C ASP A 522 31.93 5.04 -31.40
N GLY A 523 32.38 4.01 -30.66
CA GLY A 523 32.80 4.09 -29.26
C GLY A 523 32.00 3.25 -28.27
N ILE A 524 30.96 2.55 -28.70
CA ILE A 524 30.33 1.41 -28.02
C ILE A 524 31.11 0.12 -28.39
N GLY A 525 31.04 -0.94 -27.57
CA GLY A 525 31.71 -2.22 -27.86
C GLY A 525 30.81 -3.33 -28.40
N ASP A 526 31.41 -4.27 -29.15
CA ASP A 526 30.73 -5.39 -29.85
C ASP A 526 29.78 -6.27 -28.97
N VAL A 527 29.84 -6.15 -27.64
CA VAL A 527 29.03 -6.96 -26.70
C VAL A 527 27.73 -6.27 -26.26
N CYS A 528 27.73 -4.94 -26.20
CA CYS A 528 26.62 -4.10 -25.74
C CYS A 528 26.03 -3.20 -26.83
N ASP A 529 26.72 -3.09 -27.97
CA ASP A 529 26.13 -2.50 -29.17
C ASP A 529 24.92 -3.32 -29.64
N VAL A 530 24.04 -2.65 -30.36
CA VAL A 530 22.80 -3.17 -30.93
C VAL A 530 22.77 -3.03 -32.45
N ASP A 531 23.84 -2.52 -33.08
CA ASP A 531 24.01 -2.23 -34.52
C ASP A 531 25.52 -2.43 -34.85
N VAL A 532 26.09 -3.61 -34.50
CA VAL A 532 27.54 -3.86 -34.26
C VAL A 532 28.51 -3.44 -35.39
N ASP A 533 28.05 -3.30 -36.64
CA ASP A 533 28.86 -2.85 -37.76
C ASP A 533 28.49 -1.47 -38.34
N GLY A 534 27.56 -0.77 -37.69
CA GLY A 534 27.21 0.63 -37.94
C GLY A 534 26.42 0.89 -39.22
N ASP A 535 25.74 -0.12 -39.80
CA ASP A 535 24.97 0.06 -41.03
C ASP A 535 23.65 0.83 -40.83
N GLY A 536 23.06 0.75 -39.63
CA GLY A 536 21.76 1.32 -39.29
C GLY A 536 20.62 0.29 -39.16
N VAL A 537 20.93 -1.02 -39.08
CA VAL A 537 19.99 -2.11 -38.88
C VAL A 537 20.43 -2.97 -37.70
N ASN A 538 19.62 -2.97 -36.64
CA ASN A 538 19.99 -3.64 -35.40
C ASN A 538 20.14 -5.17 -35.54
N ASP A 539 21.15 -5.77 -34.89
CA ASP A 539 21.48 -7.21 -34.83
C ASP A 539 20.28 -8.16 -34.79
N GLY A 540 19.26 -7.83 -33.99
CA GLY A 540 18.05 -8.65 -33.82
C GLY A 540 17.06 -8.62 -34.99
N GLN A 541 17.36 -7.85 -36.03
CA GLN A 541 16.63 -7.73 -37.30
C GLN A 541 17.56 -7.88 -38.52
N ASP A 542 18.87 -7.74 -38.32
CA ASP A 542 19.90 -7.88 -39.35
C ASP A 542 20.13 -9.35 -39.75
N ASN A 543 20.35 -9.57 -41.05
CA ASN A 543 20.72 -10.85 -41.64
C ASN A 543 22.25 -11.04 -41.82
N CYS A 544 23.07 -10.02 -41.54
CA CYS A 544 24.53 -10.07 -41.44
C CYS A 544 25.11 -9.18 -40.30
N PRO A 545 24.84 -9.47 -39.00
CA PRO A 545 25.19 -8.62 -37.82
C PRO A 545 26.67 -8.26 -37.55
N ASN A 546 27.57 -8.45 -38.50
CA ASN A 546 29.03 -8.26 -38.40
C ASN A 546 29.64 -7.78 -39.76
N ASP A 547 28.83 -7.57 -40.81
CA ASP A 547 29.26 -7.43 -42.23
C ASP A 547 28.42 -6.39 -43.04
N SER A 548 28.05 -5.27 -42.40
CA SER A 548 27.48 -3.99 -42.89
C SER A 548 26.82 -4.00 -44.27
N ASN A 549 25.49 -4.14 -44.30
CA ASN A 549 24.72 -4.43 -45.51
C ASN A 549 23.33 -3.76 -45.60
N ALA A 550 23.18 -2.52 -45.09
CA ALA A 550 21.94 -1.74 -44.80
C ALA A 550 20.75 -1.76 -45.78
N ASN A 551 20.91 -2.32 -46.98
CA ASN A 551 19.82 -2.74 -47.86
C ASN A 551 19.13 -4.04 -47.43
N GLN A 552 19.74 -4.85 -46.54
CA GLN A 552 19.23 -6.13 -46.05
C GLN A 552 18.81 -7.06 -47.20
N SER A 553 19.68 -7.17 -48.22
CA SER A 553 19.46 -8.13 -49.30
C SER A 553 19.72 -9.55 -48.80
N ASP A 554 18.84 -10.44 -49.22
CA ASP A 554 18.88 -11.88 -49.01
C ASP A 554 18.30 -12.48 -50.31
N THR A 555 19.18 -13.00 -51.16
CA THR A 555 18.85 -13.35 -52.55
C THR A 555 18.14 -14.70 -52.67
N ASP A 556 18.50 -15.71 -51.88
CA ASP A 556 17.84 -17.03 -51.89
C ASP A 556 16.69 -17.18 -50.86
N ASN A 557 16.67 -16.33 -49.81
CA ASN A 557 15.73 -16.30 -48.69
C ASN A 557 15.95 -17.41 -47.62
N ASP A 558 17.20 -17.82 -47.39
CA ASP A 558 17.70 -18.66 -46.29
C ASP A 558 17.66 -17.95 -44.92
N GLY A 559 17.96 -16.65 -44.90
CA GLY A 559 18.04 -15.82 -43.70
C GLY A 559 19.44 -15.28 -43.36
N ALA A 560 20.48 -15.67 -44.09
CA ALA A 560 21.74 -14.92 -44.17
C ALA A 560 21.67 -13.87 -45.31
N GLY A 561 22.31 -12.71 -45.14
CA GLY A 561 22.35 -11.69 -46.18
C GLY A 561 23.45 -11.87 -47.23
N ASP A 562 23.28 -11.24 -48.40
CA ASP A 562 24.22 -11.28 -49.54
C ASP A 562 25.69 -10.93 -49.17
N ALA A 563 25.91 -10.21 -48.08
CA ALA A 563 27.23 -9.72 -47.66
C ALA A 563 28.04 -10.76 -46.86
N CYS A 564 27.37 -11.56 -46.03
CA CYS A 564 27.98 -12.55 -45.13
C CYS A 564 27.72 -13.99 -45.59
N ASP A 565 26.69 -14.24 -46.41
CA ASP A 565 26.54 -15.55 -47.02
C ASP A 565 27.63 -15.82 -48.06
N ASN A 566 28.04 -17.08 -48.12
CA ASN A 566 29.12 -17.58 -48.93
C ASN A 566 28.61 -18.25 -50.22
N ASP A 567 27.30 -18.41 -50.44
CA ASP A 567 26.64 -19.10 -51.58
C ASP A 567 25.28 -18.42 -51.86
N ALA A 568 25.28 -17.09 -52.09
CA ALA A 568 24.15 -16.17 -51.83
C ALA A 568 22.87 -16.37 -52.68
N ASP A 569 22.92 -17.17 -53.75
CA ASP A 569 21.72 -17.58 -54.51
C ASP A 569 21.39 -19.09 -54.38
N ASN A 570 22.19 -19.81 -53.58
CA ASN A 570 22.03 -21.21 -53.20
C ASN A 570 21.97 -22.19 -54.39
N ASP A 571 22.69 -21.89 -55.48
CA ASP A 571 22.91 -22.85 -56.57
C ASP A 571 23.89 -23.98 -56.18
N GLY A 572 24.72 -23.74 -55.15
CA GLY A 572 25.80 -24.62 -54.68
C GLY A 572 27.19 -24.21 -55.17
N ARG A 573 27.41 -22.91 -55.41
CA ARG A 573 28.66 -22.32 -55.89
C ARG A 573 29.02 -21.11 -55.02
N ASN A 574 30.04 -21.30 -54.19
CA ASN A 574 30.48 -20.20 -53.34
C ASN A 574 30.87 -18.95 -54.15
N ASN A 575 30.36 -17.77 -53.77
CA ASN A 575 30.41 -16.49 -54.49
C ASN A 575 31.79 -16.19 -55.14
N ALA A 576 32.89 -16.57 -54.48
CA ALA A 576 34.26 -16.38 -54.97
C ALA A 576 34.70 -17.31 -56.13
N ASN A 577 33.86 -18.24 -56.57
CA ASN A 577 34.09 -19.19 -57.67
C ASN A 577 32.87 -19.27 -58.60
N ASP A 578 31.98 -18.30 -58.51
CA ASP A 578 30.72 -18.18 -59.22
C ASP A 578 30.82 -17.02 -60.23
N ASN A 579 30.31 -17.20 -61.45
CA ASN A 579 30.23 -16.18 -62.48
C ASN A 579 28.91 -15.39 -62.49
N CYS A 580 27.92 -15.75 -61.67
CA CYS A 580 26.72 -14.96 -61.35
C CYS A 580 26.31 -15.04 -59.85
N PRO A 581 27.10 -14.51 -58.89
CA PRO A 581 26.93 -14.70 -57.43
C PRO A 581 25.62 -14.24 -56.75
N LEU A 582 24.59 -13.89 -57.51
CA LEU A 582 23.26 -13.43 -57.06
C LEU A 582 22.14 -13.88 -58.05
N VAL A 583 22.42 -14.83 -58.96
CA VAL A 583 21.48 -15.30 -60.01
C VAL A 583 21.74 -16.79 -60.35
N ALA A 584 21.21 -17.67 -59.51
CA ALA A 584 21.49 -19.11 -59.46
C ALA A 584 21.64 -19.80 -60.82
N ASN A 585 22.87 -20.23 -61.14
CA ASN A 585 23.25 -20.74 -62.46
C ASN A 585 24.25 -21.93 -62.37
N ALA A 586 23.94 -22.98 -61.61
CA ALA A 586 24.90 -24.03 -61.21
C ALA A 586 25.67 -24.76 -62.36
N ASN A 587 25.23 -24.61 -63.60
CA ASN A 587 25.95 -25.03 -64.81
C ASN A 587 27.21 -24.17 -65.11
N GLN A 588 27.26 -22.92 -64.62
CA GLN A 588 28.34 -21.94 -64.79
C GLN A 588 28.68 -21.73 -66.27
N SER A 589 27.63 -21.40 -67.03
CA SER A 589 27.72 -21.14 -68.46
C SER A 589 28.16 -19.69 -68.71
N ASP A 590 28.98 -19.50 -69.75
CA ASP A 590 29.64 -18.24 -70.14
C ASP A 590 30.02 -18.40 -71.62
N ILE A 591 29.13 -17.99 -72.53
CA ILE A 591 29.27 -18.16 -73.99
C ILE A 591 30.40 -17.26 -74.50
N ASN A 592 30.38 -15.97 -74.16
CA ASN A 592 31.39 -14.99 -74.62
C ASN A 592 32.77 -15.13 -73.93
N ASN A 593 32.86 -15.90 -72.84
CA ASN A 593 34.06 -16.14 -72.01
C ASN A 593 34.62 -14.87 -71.35
N ASN A 594 33.75 -13.93 -70.95
CA ASN A 594 34.16 -12.67 -70.29
C ASN A 594 34.33 -12.80 -68.77
N GLY A 595 33.78 -13.86 -68.14
CA GLY A 595 33.79 -14.09 -66.70
C GLY A 595 32.51 -13.71 -65.97
N THR A 596 31.52 -13.15 -66.68
CA THR A 596 30.12 -13.03 -66.25
C THR A 596 29.36 -14.24 -66.82
N GLY A 597 28.44 -14.84 -66.06
CA GLY A 597 27.68 -15.99 -66.56
C GLY A 597 26.45 -15.61 -67.38
N ASP A 598 26.02 -16.51 -68.27
CA ASP A 598 24.89 -16.28 -69.19
C ASP A 598 23.56 -15.92 -68.47
N ALA A 599 23.42 -16.27 -67.19
CA ALA A 599 22.24 -15.97 -66.38
C ALA A 599 22.16 -14.50 -65.91
N CYS A 600 23.29 -13.80 -65.86
CA CYS A 600 23.42 -12.43 -65.38
C CYS A 600 24.11 -11.48 -66.38
N ASP A 601 24.68 -11.99 -67.47
CA ASP A 601 25.18 -11.15 -68.56
C ASP A 601 24.03 -10.53 -69.38
N GLY A 602 24.20 -9.26 -69.73
CA GLY A 602 23.26 -8.52 -70.57
C GLY A 602 23.55 -8.63 -72.07
N ASP A 603 24.69 -9.21 -72.46
CA ASP A 603 25.25 -9.34 -73.83
C ASP A 603 25.93 -10.74 -73.93
N ILE A 604 25.12 -11.80 -73.90
CA ILE A 604 25.55 -13.19 -73.59
C ILE A 604 26.62 -13.72 -74.57
N ASP A 605 26.54 -13.37 -75.85
CA ASP A 605 27.52 -13.79 -76.86
C ASP A 605 28.64 -12.76 -77.13
N GLY A 606 28.51 -11.55 -76.60
CA GLY A 606 29.54 -10.51 -76.64
C GLY A 606 29.67 -9.76 -77.96
N ASP A 607 28.65 -9.79 -78.82
CA ASP A 607 28.66 -9.07 -80.10
C ASP A 607 28.56 -7.53 -79.96
N GLY A 608 27.99 -7.06 -78.84
CA GLY A 608 27.67 -5.65 -78.60
C GLY A 608 26.18 -5.30 -78.68
N ARG A 609 25.28 -6.27 -78.89
CA ARG A 609 23.84 -6.13 -78.68
C ARG A 609 23.48 -6.68 -77.29
N ILE A 610 22.63 -5.95 -76.58
CA ILE A 610 22.05 -6.49 -75.35
C ILE A 610 20.96 -7.51 -75.71
N ASN A 611 20.82 -8.59 -74.94
CA ASN A 611 19.91 -9.73 -75.20
C ASN A 611 18.45 -9.32 -75.53
N ALA A 612 18.01 -8.16 -75.04
CA ALA A 612 16.66 -7.62 -75.25
C ALA A 612 16.52 -6.70 -76.49
N GLN A 613 17.57 -6.56 -77.29
CA GLN A 613 17.65 -5.81 -78.57
C GLN A 613 18.40 -6.61 -79.64
N ASP A 614 18.47 -7.92 -79.43
CA ASP A 614 19.22 -8.88 -80.22
C ASP A 614 18.25 -9.95 -80.76
N ASN A 615 18.33 -10.26 -82.06
CA ASN A 615 17.55 -11.30 -82.71
C ASN A 615 18.23 -12.69 -82.72
N CYS A 616 19.46 -12.82 -82.23
CA CYS A 616 20.12 -14.10 -81.93
C CYS A 616 20.93 -14.11 -80.61
N PRO A 617 20.32 -13.92 -79.40
CA PRO A 617 21.02 -13.71 -78.12
C PRO A 617 21.97 -14.79 -77.57
N GLU A 618 22.28 -15.84 -78.34
CA GLU A 618 23.26 -16.88 -78.02
C GLU A 618 24.34 -17.04 -79.12
N VAL A 619 24.26 -16.29 -80.24
CA VAL A 619 25.05 -16.53 -81.47
C VAL A 619 25.37 -15.23 -82.26
N SER A 620 26.38 -14.50 -81.77
CA SER A 620 26.90 -13.20 -82.25
C SER A 620 26.63 -12.87 -83.74
N ASN A 621 25.74 -11.93 -84.00
CA ASN A 621 25.33 -11.48 -85.35
C ASN A 621 25.20 -9.94 -85.42
N VAL A 622 26.34 -9.25 -85.31
CA VAL A 622 26.45 -7.78 -85.09
C VAL A 622 25.63 -6.91 -86.06
N ASP A 623 25.42 -7.38 -87.29
CA ASP A 623 24.62 -6.70 -88.32
C ASP A 623 23.10 -6.85 -88.12
N GLN A 624 22.64 -7.84 -87.37
CA GLN A 624 21.24 -8.14 -87.05
C GLN A 624 20.41 -8.32 -88.32
N SER A 625 20.93 -9.16 -89.21
CA SER A 625 20.21 -9.57 -90.42
C SER A 625 19.00 -10.45 -90.05
N ASP A 626 17.92 -10.25 -90.79
CA ASP A 626 16.57 -10.78 -90.57
C ASP A 626 15.83 -10.65 -91.92
N ILE A 627 15.92 -11.68 -92.74
CA ILE A 627 15.47 -11.64 -94.15
C ILE A 627 13.95 -11.60 -94.28
N ASP A 628 13.21 -12.36 -93.47
CA ASP A 628 11.74 -12.43 -93.52
C ASP A 628 11.00 -11.48 -92.56
N GLN A 629 11.68 -10.96 -91.52
CA GLN A 629 11.14 -10.11 -90.45
C GLN A 629 10.17 -10.81 -89.48
N ASP A 630 10.38 -12.10 -89.18
CA ASP A 630 9.71 -12.80 -88.07
C ASP A 630 10.26 -12.40 -86.69
N GLY A 631 11.53 -11.98 -86.63
CA GLY A 631 12.23 -11.50 -85.44
C GLY A 631 13.32 -12.44 -84.89
N GLN A 632 13.59 -13.57 -85.54
CA GLN A 632 14.78 -14.42 -85.34
C GLN A 632 15.80 -14.12 -86.45
N GLY A 633 17.09 -13.93 -86.10
CA GLY A 633 18.10 -13.52 -87.09
C GLY A 633 18.66 -14.65 -87.94
N ASP A 634 19.10 -14.34 -89.17
CA ASP A 634 19.61 -15.29 -90.19
C ASP A 634 20.67 -16.30 -89.69
N VAL A 635 21.38 -15.97 -88.60
CA VAL A 635 22.48 -16.77 -88.02
C VAL A 635 21.99 -17.84 -87.04
N CYS A 636 20.84 -17.64 -86.42
CA CYS A 636 20.21 -18.57 -85.48
C CYS A 636 18.87 -19.12 -85.98
N ASP A 637 18.30 -18.54 -87.02
CA ASP A 637 17.13 -19.05 -87.72
C ASP A 637 17.43 -20.30 -88.59
N ASN A 638 16.37 -21.04 -88.92
CA ASN A 638 16.39 -22.35 -89.55
C ASN A 638 15.54 -22.42 -90.83
N ASP A 639 14.81 -21.36 -91.20
CA ASP A 639 13.80 -21.27 -92.29
C ASP A 639 13.73 -19.79 -92.75
N THR A 640 14.86 -19.26 -93.27
CA THR A 640 15.25 -17.83 -93.20
C THR A 640 14.58 -16.90 -94.22
N ASP A 641 13.66 -17.43 -95.00
CA ASP A 641 12.70 -16.65 -95.79
C ASP A 641 11.23 -16.99 -95.45
N ASN A 642 11.03 -17.79 -94.39
CA ASN A 642 9.77 -18.32 -93.86
C ASN A 642 8.86 -18.97 -94.93
N ASP A 643 9.44 -19.61 -95.95
CA ASP A 643 8.69 -20.36 -96.97
C ASP A 643 8.07 -21.66 -96.42
N GLY A 644 8.67 -22.22 -95.35
CA GLY A 644 8.28 -23.46 -94.68
C GLY A 644 9.17 -24.68 -94.99
N ILE A 645 10.29 -24.48 -95.70
CA ILE A 645 11.31 -25.47 -96.02
C ILE A 645 12.63 -25.05 -95.35
N ILE A 646 13.01 -25.76 -94.28
CA ILE A 646 14.21 -25.41 -93.49
C ILE A 646 15.50 -25.32 -94.34
N ASN A 647 16.36 -24.34 -94.02
CA ASN A 647 17.61 -23.95 -94.70
C ASN A 647 18.57 -25.10 -95.10
N THR A 648 18.43 -26.26 -94.47
CA THR A 648 19.29 -27.45 -94.69
C THR A 648 18.77 -28.41 -95.77
N ILE A 649 17.56 -28.20 -96.28
CA ILE A 649 16.93 -29.01 -97.34
C ILE A 649 16.31 -28.17 -98.47
N ASP A 650 16.27 -26.85 -98.31
CA ASP A 650 15.82 -25.88 -99.30
C ASP A 650 16.85 -25.69 -100.43
N ASN A 651 16.37 -25.51 -101.67
CA ASN A 651 17.17 -25.15 -102.84
C ASN A 651 17.34 -23.62 -103.06
N CYS A 652 16.63 -22.76 -102.31
CA CYS A 652 16.82 -21.31 -102.25
C CYS A 652 16.75 -20.69 -100.82
N PRO A 653 17.64 -21.03 -99.84
CA PRO A 653 17.56 -20.69 -98.39
C PRO A 653 17.48 -19.22 -97.92
N ASN A 654 17.15 -18.26 -98.79
CA ASN A 654 17.09 -16.82 -98.58
C ASN A 654 16.09 -16.14 -99.56
N ALA A 655 15.24 -16.89 -100.29
CA ALA A 655 14.44 -16.43 -101.42
C ALA A 655 13.15 -17.25 -101.67
N ALA A 656 12.27 -17.26 -100.67
CA ALA A 656 11.04 -18.06 -100.52
C ALA A 656 10.39 -18.61 -101.80
N ASN A 657 10.46 -19.93 -101.97
CA ASN A 657 9.89 -20.68 -103.08
C ASN A 657 9.18 -21.99 -102.62
N PRO A 658 7.99 -21.93 -101.95
CA PRO A 658 7.38 -23.08 -101.25
C PRO A 658 6.95 -24.27 -102.13
N ASN A 659 7.15 -24.14 -103.44
CA ASN A 659 6.94 -25.17 -104.45
C ASN A 659 8.24 -25.91 -104.84
N GLN A 660 9.41 -25.42 -104.44
CA GLN A 660 10.74 -26.00 -104.64
C GLN A 660 10.95 -26.43 -106.11
N VAL A 661 10.63 -25.51 -107.03
CA VAL A 661 10.83 -25.72 -108.47
C VAL A 661 12.33 -25.53 -108.77
N ASP A 662 12.81 -26.43 -109.63
CA ASP A 662 14.19 -26.65 -110.04
C ASP A 662 14.08 -27.23 -111.46
N SER A 663 14.02 -26.33 -112.45
CA SER A 663 13.58 -26.66 -113.82
C SER A 663 14.61 -27.47 -114.62
N ASP A 664 15.91 -27.39 -114.30
CA ASP A 664 16.98 -28.22 -114.89
C ASP A 664 17.46 -29.39 -113.99
N SER A 665 17.13 -29.39 -112.69
CA SER A 665 17.58 -30.35 -111.67
C SER A 665 19.05 -30.21 -111.20
N ASP A 666 19.61 -29.00 -111.23
CA ASP A 666 20.93 -28.60 -110.69
C ASP A 666 21.00 -28.61 -109.15
N ASN A 667 19.85 -28.50 -108.46
CA ASN A 667 19.67 -28.27 -107.01
C ASN A 667 19.81 -26.80 -106.56
N GLN A 668 19.82 -25.84 -107.48
CA GLN A 668 19.40 -24.45 -107.26
C GLN A 668 17.93 -24.31 -107.69
N GLY A 669 17.12 -23.50 -107.00
CA GLY A 669 15.72 -23.29 -107.38
C GLY A 669 15.51 -22.10 -108.32
N ASP A 670 14.52 -22.17 -109.21
CA ASP A 670 14.22 -21.16 -110.26
C ASP A 670 14.14 -19.70 -109.75
N VAL A 671 13.82 -19.50 -108.46
CA VAL A 671 13.67 -18.18 -107.83
C VAL A 671 15.00 -17.55 -107.43
N CYS A 672 16.04 -18.35 -107.18
CA CYS A 672 17.39 -17.90 -106.88
C CYS A 672 18.43 -18.24 -107.98
N ASP A 673 18.05 -19.05 -108.98
CA ASP A 673 18.84 -19.23 -110.19
C ASP A 673 18.83 -17.98 -111.10
N ASN A 674 19.81 -17.92 -111.98
CA ASN A 674 19.99 -16.91 -113.00
C ASN A 674 19.83 -17.48 -114.42
N ASP A 675 19.81 -18.80 -114.62
CA ASP A 675 19.85 -19.57 -115.89
C ASP A 675 19.11 -20.92 -115.65
N ALA A 676 17.80 -20.84 -115.35
CA ALA A 676 17.03 -21.87 -114.60
C ALA A 676 16.67 -23.15 -115.37
N ASP A 677 16.95 -23.21 -116.67
CA ASP A 677 16.89 -24.43 -117.49
C ASP A 677 18.28 -24.87 -118.00
N ASN A 678 19.33 -24.15 -117.57
CA ASN A 678 20.73 -24.31 -117.97
C ASN A 678 20.96 -24.33 -119.51
N ASP A 679 20.16 -23.60 -120.28
CA ASP A 679 20.37 -23.42 -121.73
C ASP A 679 21.65 -22.60 -122.04
N GLY A 680 22.04 -21.70 -121.12
CA GLY A 680 23.18 -20.79 -121.23
C GLY A 680 22.82 -19.32 -121.52
N ILE A 681 21.53 -18.99 -121.58
CA ILE A 681 20.97 -17.64 -121.69
C ILE A 681 20.26 -17.30 -120.39
N ALA A 682 20.89 -16.48 -119.54
CA ALA A 682 20.33 -16.11 -118.25
C ALA A 682 18.91 -15.50 -118.33
N ASN A 683 17.99 -15.95 -117.45
CA ASN A 683 16.54 -15.72 -117.38
C ASN A 683 16.01 -14.31 -117.75
N GLY A 684 16.81 -13.27 -117.53
CA GLY A 684 16.47 -11.88 -117.88
C GLY A 684 16.82 -11.46 -119.32
N GLN A 685 17.31 -12.39 -120.16
CA GLN A 685 17.67 -12.22 -121.57
C GLN A 685 17.08 -13.33 -122.47
N ASP A 686 16.41 -14.30 -121.86
CA ASP A 686 15.81 -15.47 -122.49
C ASP A 686 14.34 -15.21 -122.84
N ASN A 687 13.87 -15.69 -124.01
CA ASN A 687 12.46 -15.68 -124.39
C ASN A 687 11.64 -16.87 -123.86
N CYS A 688 12.29 -17.92 -123.34
CA CYS A 688 11.67 -19.07 -122.68
C CYS A 688 12.38 -19.54 -121.38
N PRO A 689 12.43 -18.71 -120.28
CA PRO A 689 13.25 -18.91 -119.06
C PRO A 689 13.14 -20.18 -118.20
N THR A 690 12.50 -21.25 -118.69
CA THR A 690 12.31 -22.55 -118.02
C THR A 690 12.27 -23.72 -119.02
N ASN A 691 12.68 -23.52 -120.28
CA ASN A 691 12.20 -24.29 -121.44
C ASN A 691 13.26 -24.65 -122.51
N LEU A 692 14.55 -24.64 -122.14
CA LEU A 692 15.75 -25.09 -122.86
C LEU A 692 15.74 -24.83 -124.38
N ASN A 693 15.97 -23.59 -124.81
CA ASN A 693 15.99 -23.21 -126.23
C ASN A 693 17.24 -22.42 -126.68
N PRO A 694 18.47 -22.99 -126.68
CA PRO A 694 19.74 -22.24 -126.87
C PRO A 694 19.98 -21.55 -128.22
N ASN A 695 18.99 -21.58 -129.11
CA ASN A 695 18.97 -20.86 -130.38
C ASN A 695 18.12 -19.59 -130.32
N GLN A 696 17.30 -19.41 -129.28
CA GLN A 696 16.39 -18.28 -129.05
C GLN A 696 15.57 -17.99 -130.31
N THR A 697 14.87 -19.03 -130.80
CA THR A 697 13.97 -18.92 -131.94
C THR A 697 12.61 -18.37 -131.51
N ASP A 698 12.02 -17.61 -132.42
CA ASP A 698 10.91 -16.68 -132.26
C ASP A 698 10.43 -16.38 -133.69
N ILE A 699 9.57 -17.26 -134.22
CA ILE A 699 9.24 -17.31 -135.66
C ILE A 699 8.40 -16.09 -136.11
N ASP A 700 7.45 -15.65 -135.31
CA ASP A 700 6.58 -14.50 -135.58
C ASP A 700 7.13 -13.14 -135.08
N SER A 701 8.09 -13.15 -134.15
CA SER A 701 8.61 -11.98 -133.41
C SER A 701 7.65 -11.35 -132.39
N ASP A 702 6.81 -12.15 -131.72
CA ASP A 702 6.02 -11.78 -130.53
C ASP A 702 6.94 -11.40 -129.34
N GLY A 703 7.95 -12.22 -129.08
CA GLY A 703 8.88 -12.10 -127.95
C GLY A 703 8.77 -13.18 -126.88
N LEU A 704 7.85 -14.13 -127.02
CA LEU A 704 8.04 -15.52 -126.57
C LEU A 704 9.00 -16.25 -127.55
N GLY A 705 9.11 -17.57 -127.46
CA GLY A 705 9.85 -18.38 -128.42
C GLY A 705 9.25 -19.77 -128.60
N ASP A 706 9.58 -20.43 -129.72
CA ASP A 706 8.93 -21.67 -130.17
C ASP A 706 8.99 -22.86 -129.18
N ALA A 707 9.80 -22.75 -128.11
CA ALA A 707 9.89 -23.75 -127.05
C ALA A 707 8.90 -23.54 -125.89
N CYS A 708 8.24 -22.38 -125.83
CA CYS A 708 7.30 -21.99 -124.79
C CYS A 708 6.06 -21.23 -125.28
N ASP A 709 6.00 -20.84 -126.57
CA ASP A 709 4.76 -20.46 -127.25
C ASP A 709 3.88 -21.70 -127.54
N ALA A 710 2.75 -21.46 -128.21
CA ALA A 710 1.77 -22.46 -128.63
C ALA A 710 0.94 -22.00 -129.86
N ASP A 711 1.42 -21.03 -130.65
CA ASP A 711 0.88 -20.53 -131.93
C ASP A 711 2.06 -19.95 -132.74
N ASP A 712 3.09 -20.76 -133.02
CA ASP A 712 4.46 -20.36 -133.45
C ASP A 712 4.55 -19.30 -134.59
N ASP A 713 3.56 -19.18 -135.48
CA ASP A 713 3.53 -18.17 -136.55
C ASP A 713 2.41 -17.10 -136.44
N ASN A 714 1.63 -17.16 -135.35
CA ASN A 714 0.50 -16.29 -134.99
C ASN A 714 -0.61 -16.19 -136.06
N ASP A 715 -0.81 -17.24 -136.85
CA ASP A 715 -2.00 -17.53 -137.66
C ASP A 715 -3.31 -17.39 -136.84
N GLY A 716 -3.29 -17.87 -135.59
CA GLY A 716 -4.46 -18.04 -134.72
C GLY A 716 -4.98 -19.48 -134.60
N VAL A 717 -4.20 -20.45 -135.07
CA VAL A 717 -4.40 -21.89 -134.90
C VAL A 717 -3.15 -22.46 -134.22
N SER A 718 -3.24 -22.70 -132.92
CA SER A 718 -2.17 -23.33 -132.14
C SER A 718 -1.57 -24.58 -132.79
N ASP A 719 -0.25 -24.70 -132.86
CA ASP A 719 0.56 -25.74 -133.53
C ASP A 719 0.10 -27.19 -133.32
N ASN A 720 -0.46 -27.52 -132.16
CA ASN A 720 -1.06 -28.83 -131.87
C ASN A 720 -2.37 -29.16 -132.64
N GLN A 721 -2.92 -28.19 -133.38
CA GLN A 721 -4.14 -28.26 -134.20
C GLN A 721 -3.92 -27.77 -135.64
N ASP A 722 -2.78 -27.17 -135.94
CA ASP A 722 -2.40 -26.63 -137.24
C ASP A 722 -1.85 -27.74 -138.18
N ASN A 723 -2.06 -27.58 -139.48
CA ASN A 723 -1.48 -28.40 -140.54
C ASN A 723 -0.25 -27.78 -141.24
N CYS A 724 0.09 -26.51 -140.96
CA CYS A 724 1.33 -25.84 -141.34
C CYS A 724 1.91 -24.96 -140.19
N PRO A 725 2.33 -25.53 -139.03
CA PRO A 725 2.68 -24.81 -137.78
C PRO A 725 3.82 -23.75 -137.79
N VAL A 726 4.32 -23.34 -138.95
CA VAL A 726 5.41 -22.36 -139.13
C VAL A 726 5.25 -21.53 -140.43
N ASP A 727 4.13 -21.69 -141.15
CA ASP A 727 3.89 -21.20 -142.53
C ASP A 727 2.47 -20.59 -142.71
N SER A 728 1.91 -20.02 -141.63
CA SER A 728 0.71 -19.16 -141.48
C SER A 728 -0.39 -19.28 -142.54
N ASN A 729 -1.39 -20.12 -142.27
CA ASN A 729 -2.50 -20.42 -143.17
C ASN A 729 -3.89 -20.46 -142.46
N PRO A 730 -4.47 -19.32 -142.04
CA PRO A 730 -5.62 -19.28 -141.11
C PRO A 730 -6.96 -19.81 -141.64
N ASP A 731 -6.98 -20.31 -142.87
CA ASP A 731 -8.12 -21.03 -143.45
C ASP A 731 -7.97 -22.56 -143.37
N GLN A 732 -6.78 -23.05 -143.00
CA GLN A 732 -6.41 -24.46 -142.84
C GLN A 732 -6.76 -25.29 -144.08
N SER A 733 -6.54 -24.69 -145.25
CA SER A 733 -6.78 -25.33 -146.54
C SER A 733 -5.88 -26.55 -146.73
N ASN A 734 -6.48 -27.62 -147.24
CA ASN A 734 -5.91 -28.94 -147.44
C ASN A 734 -6.85 -29.67 -148.43
N VAL A 735 -6.43 -29.79 -149.70
CA VAL A 735 -7.28 -30.27 -150.80
C VAL A 735 -7.40 -31.79 -150.84
N ASP A 736 -6.31 -32.52 -150.63
CA ASP A 736 -6.24 -34.00 -150.72
C ASP A 736 -6.66 -34.76 -149.44
N ARG A 737 -6.44 -34.14 -148.28
CA ARG A 737 -6.58 -34.65 -146.89
C ARG A 737 -5.46 -35.54 -146.41
N ASP A 738 -4.23 -35.16 -146.76
CA ASP A 738 -2.97 -35.53 -146.09
C ASP A 738 -2.88 -34.93 -144.66
N ALA A 739 -1.71 -35.01 -144.03
CA ALA A 739 -1.38 -34.39 -142.75
C ALA A 739 -0.86 -32.94 -142.87
N GLN A 740 -0.40 -32.53 -144.06
CA GLN A 740 0.11 -31.18 -144.34
C GLN A 740 -1.00 -30.25 -144.88
N GLY A 741 -0.81 -28.92 -144.89
CA GLY A 741 -1.75 -27.96 -145.50
C GLY A 741 -1.24 -27.37 -146.81
N ASP A 742 -2.15 -26.88 -147.68
CA ASP A 742 -1.86 -26.33 -149.01
C ASP A 742 -0.86 -25.13 -149.00
N ALA A 743 -0.55 -24.58 -147.82
CA ALA A 743 0.42 -23.49 -147.66
C ALA A 743 1.87 -23.97 -147.54
N CYS A 744 2.09 -25.21 -147.10
CA CYS A 744 3.40 -25.80 -146.87
C CYS A 744 3.61 -27.14 -147.59
N ASP A 745 2.56 -27.78 -148.12
CA ASP A 745 2.66 -28.89 -149.08
C ASP A 745 3.22 -28.39 -150.44
N ASN A 746 3.50 -29.32 -151.35
CA ASN A 746 4.13 -29.12 -152.65
C ASN A 746 3.53 -30.04 -153.74
N ASP A 747 2.44 -30.77 -153.46
CA ASP A 747 1.68 -31.68 -154.35
C ASP A 747 0.19 -31.64 -153.92
N ASP A 748 -0.41 -30.43 -153.88
CA ASP A 748 -1.64 -30.08 -153.10
C ASP A 748 -2.86 -31.02 -153.28
N ASP A 749 -2.97 -31.71 -154.42
CA ASP A 749 -4.07 -32.64 -154.71
C ASP A 749 -3.68 -34.14 -154.73
N ASN A 750 -2.40 -34.42 -154.49
CA ASN A 750 -1.73 -35.73 -154.44
C ASN A 750 -1.92 -36.61 -155.69
N ASP A 751 -2.09 -36.03 -156.87
CA ASP A 751 -2.06 -36.79 -158.13
C ASP A 751 -0.64 -37.28 -158.49
N GLY A 752 0.40 -36.64 -157.93
CA GLY A 752 1.81 -36.96 -158.11
C GLY A 752 2.57 -36.01 -159.05
N PHE A 753 2.03 -34.82 -159.34
CA PHE A 753 2.70 -33.72 -160.02
C PHE A 753 2.82 -32.50 -159.09
N LEU A 754 4.04 -32.28 -158.57
CA LEU A 754 4.32 -31.09 -157.74
C LEU A 754 3.86 -29.79 -158.42
N ASP A 755 3.12 -28.93 -157.71
CA ASP A 755 2.33 -27.78 -158.19
C ASP A 755 3.05 -26.91 -159.23
N GLN A 756 4.32 -26.60 -158.97
CA GLN A 756 5.22 -25.87 -159.88
C GLN A 756 5.39 -26.49 -161.30
N ASN A 757 4.89 -27.71 -161.55
CA ASN A 757 4.86 -28.39 -162.84
C ASN A 757 3.48 -28.99 -163.18
N ASP A 758 2.47 -28.79 -162.34
CA ASP A 758 1.08 -29.19 -162.60
C ASP A 758 0.35 -28.04 -163.33
N ASN A 759 -0.50 -28.38 -164.30
CA ASN A 759 -1.38 -27.43 -164.97
C ASN A 759 -2.78 -27.29 -164.33
N CYS A 760 -3.07 -27.99 -163.22
CA CYS A 760 -4.33 -27.85 -162.46
C CYS A 760 -4.25 -27.67 -160.93
N GLN A 761 -3.11 -27.92 -160.27
CA GLN A 761 -2.72 -27.74 -158.84
C GLN A 761 -3.67 -28.31 -157.76
N PHE A 762 -4.95 -27.94 -157.82
CA PHE A 762 -5.99 -28.28 -156.84
C PHE A 762 -7.08 -29.19 -157.44
N THR A 763 -6.81 -29.96 -158.50
CA THR A 763 -7.80 -30.76 -159.25
C THR A 763 -7.14 -31.95 -160.00
N PRO A 764 -7.14 -33.18 -159.42
CA PRO A 764 -6.27 -34.27 -159.85
C PRO A 764 -6.43 -34.71 -161.32
N ASN A 765 -5.35 -34.61 -162.10
CA ASN A 765 -5.38 -34.76 -163.55
C ASN A 765 -4.13 -35.43 -164.15
N VAL A 766 -3.74 -36.61 -163.63
CA VAL A 766 -2.50 -37.41 -163.89
C VAL A 766 -2.06 -37.64 -165.35
N ASN A 767 -2.87 -37.23 -166.33
CA ASN A 767 -2.56 -37.21 -167.75
C ASN A 767 -1.97 -35.86 -168.23
N GLN A 768 -2.07 -34.78 -167.45
CA GLN A 768 -1.50 -33.45 -167.70
C GLN A 768 -1.78 -32.96 -169.14
N VAL A 769 -3.05 -33.10 -169.56
CA VAL A 769 -3.48 -32.71 -170.91
C VAL A 769 -3.92 -31.27 -170.89
N ASP A 770 -3.41 -30.52 -171.86
CA ASP A 770 -3.72 -29.14 -172.20
C ASP A 770 -3.89 -29.15 -173.73
N THR A 771 -5.15 -29.05 -174.18
CA THR A 771 -5.55 -29.29 -175.57
C THR A 771 -5.28 -28.07 -176.47
N ASP A 772 -5.45 -26.84 -175.98
CA ASP A 772 -5.16 -25.61 -176.74
C ASP A 772 -3.70 -25.10 -176.58
N ASN A 773 -2.99 -25.60 -175.57
CA ASN A 773 -1.60 -25.30 -175.17
C ASN A 773 -1.42 -23.92 -174.52
N ASN A 774 -2.40 -23.45 -173.71
CA ASN A 774 -2.32 -22.19 -172.97
C ASN A 774 -1.56 -22.27 -171.63
N GLY A 775 -1.41 -23.45 -171.04
CA GLY A 775 -0.76 -23.69 -169.75
C GLY A 775 -1.70 -24.04 -168.59
N THR A 776 -3.02 -24.01 -168.81
CA THR A 776 -4.04 -24.56 -167.90
C THR A 776 -4.40 -25.98 -168.37
N GLY A 777 -4.75 -26.89 -167.46
CA GLY A 777 -5.15 -28.25 -167.83
C GLY A 777 -6.62 -28.38 -168.21
N ASP A 778 -6.92 -29.29 -169.14
CA ASP A 778 -8.27 -29.65 -169.59
C ASP A 778 -9.22 -30.05 -168.44
N ALA A 779 -8.68 -30.45 -167.28
CA ALA A 779 -9.42 -30.89 -166.11
C ALA A 779 -9.94 -29.74 -165.22
N CYS A 780 -9.31 -28.57 -165.30
CA CYS A 780 -9.65 -27.38 -164.53
C CYS A 780 -10.10 -26.19 -165.41
N GLU A 781 -9.88 -26.26 -166.73
CA GLU A 781 -10.47 -25.36 -167.72
C GLU A 781 -11.95 -25.72 -168.06
N ASN A 782 -12.60 -24.91 -168.89
CA ASN A 782 -14.02 -25.00 -169.23
C ASN A 782 -14.30 -24.73 -170.74
N ASP A 783 -13.27 -24.58 -171.59
CA ASP A 783 -13.31 -24.26 -173.03
C ASP A 783 -12.06 -24.88 -173.72
N GLN A 784 -11.96 -26.22 -173.69
CA GLN A 784 -10.71 -27.00 -173.84
C GLN A 784 -9.95 -26.83 -175.17
N ASP A 785 -10.60 -26.37 -176.25
CA ASP A 785 -9.94 -26.12 -177.53
C ASP A 785 -9.93 -24.64 -177.96
N SER A 786 -10.41 -23.73 -177.10
CA SER A 786 -10.42 -22.29 -177.32
C SER A 786 -11.17 -21.83 -178.60
N ASP A 787 -12.13 -22.60 -179.12
CA ASP A 787 -12.99 -22.14 -180.23
C ASP A 787 -13.93 -20.99 -179.81
N GLY A 788 -14.21 -20.87 -178.50
CA GLY A 788 -15.04 -19.85 -177.87
C GLY A 788 -16.42 -20.34 -177.43
N PHE A 789 -16.67 -21.64 -177.43
CA PHE A 789 -17.83 -22.29 -176.84
C PHE A 789 -17.44 -23.29 -175.74
N SER A 790 -17.50 -22.83 -174.48
CA SER A 790 -17.36 -23.66 -173.28
C SER A 790 -17.87 -25.12 -173.42
N ASP A 791 -17.13 -26.10 -172.92
CA ASP A 791 -17.30 -27.55 -173.16
C ASP A 791 -18.74 -28.07 -173.01
N ALA A 792 -19.48 -27.52 -172.04
CA ALA A 792 -20.87 -27.89 -171.74
C ALA A 792 -21.90 -27.44 -172.80
N ASN A 793 -21.48 -26.60 -173.77
CA ASN A 793 -22.31 -26.01 -174.81
C ASN A 793 -21.83 -26.31 -176.24
N ASP A 794 -20.57 -26.71 -176.43
CA ASP A 794 -20.08 -27.20 -177.72
C ASP A 794 -20.46 -28.68 -177.97
N ASN A 795 -20.44 -29.09 -179.25
CA ASN A 795 -20.74 -30.43 -179.73
C ASN A 795 -19.49 -31.27 -180.11
N CYS A 796 -18.30 -30.67 -180.13
CA CYS A 796 -17.01 -31.27 -180.48
C CYS A 796 -15.83 -30.75 -179.58
N PRO A 797 -15.87 -30.79 -178.22
CA PRO A 797 -15.04 -29.92 -177.34
C PRO A 797 -13.51 -30.18 -177.30
N ASN A 798 -12.93 -30.75 -178.35
CA ASN A 798 -11.51 -31.06 -178.51
C ASN A 798 -11.09 -30.99 -180.02
N ASP A 799 -11.80 -30.23 -180.87
CA ASP A 799 -11.50 -30.01 -182.31
C ASP A 799 -11.96 -28.60 -182.78
N PRO A 800 -11.08 -27.58 -182.77
CA PRO A 800 -11.43 -26.16 -182.90
C PRO A 800 -11.71 -25.72 -184.36
N ASN A 801 -12.51 -26.48 -185.10
CA ASN A 801 -12.83 -26.29 -186.53
C ASN A 801 -14.27 -26.70 -186.93
N ALA A 802 -15.25 -26.63 -186.02
CA ALA A 802 -16.64 -27.06 -186.23
C ALA A 802 -17.49 -26.21 -187.21
#